data_AF-A0A8T2VAU8-F1
#
_entry.id   AF-A0A8T2VAU8-F1
#
_cell.length_a   1.000
_cell.length_b   1.000
_cell.length_c   1.000
_cell.angle_alpha   90.00
_cell.angle_beta   90.00
_cell.angle_gamma   90.00
#
_symmetry.space_group_name_H-M   'P 1'
#
loop_
_entity.id
_entity.type
_entity.pdbx_description
1 polymer ?
#
loop_
_entity_poly.entity_id
_entity_poly.type
_entity_poly.pdbx_seq_one_letter_code
_entity_poly.pdbx_strand_id
1 'polypeptide(L)'
;MNYTCGGANLWADLSLSGGAFCPAGSYCPSTTKIQRCEKGFYCRQGSTKPSKCFQLVSCDAASSTQHIQSYGIMLIVALAAILLLVYNCSDQVMYIREKRKMKTRQKVVRQIQEQFNAAERWKSAVDAAKRIGRNLSRHHSKAFSEAQGTRRNYELHPKFNTTVEDTDGSRRPHHDPSYQSHNYEEDLYRPVEVPPIAAGGESSSTKKHVFAQTKSQIFRYAYREIEKEKALQNKPPSWDAVVHLGQELQGQKRRRIEIQFKDLCMYLKGSGKKILSNVTGKLSPGRVTAVMGPSGAGKTTFLNALAGKAYSSTTTGEILINGRADPIRYYKKIIGFVPQDDIVHGNLTVEENLWFSARYRLSLNMSKADQVLVVERIIDALGLESIRSSMVGTVEKRGISGGQRKRVNVGLEMVMEPSLLILDEPTSGLDSTSSQLVLKALRREALVGVNVGVVLHQPSYSLFRLFDDVMFLAKGGRTVYLGPVDEVESYFSSMGIVIPERINPPDHIMDVLEGVCKPESNPTFDPKILPVKWIQYNDFSMPPDLRGIAASISQSSVEMGSRSENTESSTSMKARKSFIQEFWQEFTSLLEVRWDDITNTFTRLEDLSGRRTPGAWRQFKMIFMRVALQRFREARLQTQDYLILLLCGACLGLITPSKDSSLSSNNYTYVIIALSLLCMVSALRTFSIDKLQYWRESASGINRVAYFLAKDTVDHFNTVIKPVVFMSMFYFFNNPRSSFVENYVVTIALIYCVTGIAYIFAITFDSGPAQLWSVFLPIIFTLIATKRDLPGFLSYLQYLIYARWALEAYVIANARKYNGVWLITRCEILYGAGYDLNHWALCLSVLFIMGFLARCISLLCLMICNRKRQQ
;
A
#
# COMPACT_ATOMS: atom_id res chain seq x y z
N MET A 1 -27.94 8.07 48.84
CA MET A 1 -27.26 9.13 49.61
C MET A 1 -26.79 10.18 48.62
N ASN A 2 -27.26 11.42 48.71
CA ASN A 2 -26.81 12.49 47.81
C ASN A 2 -25.32 12.76 48.08
N TYR A 3 -24.47 12.50 47.09
CA TYR A 3 -23.02 12.73 47.12
C TYR A 3 -22.68 14.20 46.84
N THR A 4 -23.42 15.13 47.44
CA THR A 4 -23.13 16.55 47.33
C THR A 4 -22.20 16.94 48.48
N CYS A 5 -21.12 17.66 48.17
CA CYS A 5 -20.34 18.41 49.16
C CYS A 5 -21.23 19.56 49.70
N GLY A 6 -22.31 19.22 50.39
CA GLY A 6 -23.30 20.18 50.88
C GLY A 6 -22.67 21.11 51.91
N GLY A 7 -22.57 22.41 51.59
CA GLY A 7 -22.26 23.50 52.52
C GLY A 7 -20.95 23.39 53.33
N ALA A 8 -20.10 22.41 53.03
CA ALA A 8 -18.97 22.03 53.88
C ALA A 8 -17.79 23.02 53.86
N ASN A 9 -17.85 24.03 52.98
CA ASN A 9 -16.86 25.12 52.90
C ASN A 9 -16.76 25.93 54.21
N LEU A 10 -17.69 25.75 55.16
CA LEU A 10 -17.72 26.44 56.45
C LEU A 10 -17.14 25.64 57.64
N TRP A 11 -16.88 24.34 57.48
CA TRP A 11 -16.46 23.48 58.60
C TRP A 11 -14.95 23.27 58.56
N ALA A 12 -14.29 24.12 59.35
CA ALA A 12 -12.85 24.26 59.54
C ALA A 12 -12.03 22.95 59.54
N ASP A 13 -10.90 23.01 58.82
CA ASP A 13 -9.55 22.61 59.24
C ASP A 13 -9.45 21.44 60.25
N LEU A 14 -9.88 20.26 59.84
CA LEU A 14 -9.65 19.00 60.56
C LEU A 14 -8.37 18.28 60.09
N SER A 15 -7.37 19.06 59.66
CA SER A 15 -6.07 18.56 59.22
C SER A 15 -5.22 17.94 60.34
N LEU A 16 -5.65 18.03 61.61
CA LEU A 16 -4.82 17.65 62.77
C LEU A 16 -5.42 16.69 63.82
N SER A 17 -6.66 16.18 63.71
CA SER A 17 -7.15 15.18 64.67
C SER A 17 -7.21 13.77 64.08
N GLY A 18 -6.13 13.02 64.27
CA GLY A 18 -6.14 11.55 64.07
C GLY A 18 -7.17 10.81 64.94
N GLY A 19 -7.78 11.50 65.91
CA GLY A 19 -8.78 10.96 66.84
C GLY A 19 -10.25 11.06 66.37
N ALA A 20 -10.57 11.76 65.28
CA ALA A 20 -11.96 11.85 64.78
C ALA A 20 -12.37 10.68 63.86
N PHE A 21 -11.42 9.81 63.50
CA PHE A 21 -11.62 8.79 62.47
C PHE A 21 -11.40 7.38 63.00
N CYS A 22 -12.18 6.43 62.47
CA CYS A 22 -11.98 5.01 62.76
C CYS A 22 -10.54 4.58 62.39
N PRO A 23 -9.74 4.08 63.35
CA PRO A 23 -8.34 3.76 63.10
C PRO A 23 -8.19 2.59 62.13
N ALA A 24 -7.10 2.58 61.38
CA ALA A 24 -6.78 1.51 60.45
C ALA A 24 -6.73 0.14 61.18
N GLY A 25 -7.27 -0.92 60.56
CA GLY A 25 -7.42 -2.23 61.21
C GLY A 25 -8.68 -2.40 62.05
N SER A 26 -9.54 -1.38 62.10
CA SER A 26 -10.86 -1.42 62.76
C SER A 26 -11.95 -0.85 61.86
N TYR A 27 -13.20 -1.26 62.09
CA TYR A 27 -14.38 -0.70 61.44
C TYR A 27 -15.34 -0.13 62.47
N CYS A 28 -16.02 0.95 62.10
CA CYS A 28 -16.88 1.70 62.99
C CYS A 28 -18.29 1.77 62.41
N PRO A 29 -19.22 0.91 62.84
CA PRO A 29 -20.60 0.94 62.35
C PRO A 29 -21.37 2.19 62.82
N SER A 30 -20.94 2.82 63.91
CA SER A 30 -21.41 4.13 64.40
C SER A 30 -20.21 5.00 64.81
N THR A 31 -20.41 6.31 64.97
CA THR A 31 -19.36 7.27 65.36
C THR A 31 -18.74 7.01 66.74
N THR A 32 -19.36 6.17 67.56
CA THR A 32 -18.97 5.86 68.95
C THR A 32 -18.50 4.43 69.17
N LYS A 33 -18.70 3.51 68.21
CA LYS A 33 -18.33 2.09 68.34
C LYS A 33 -17.19 1.74 67.40
N ILE A 34 -16.06 1.29 67.96
CA ILE A 34 -14.89 0.83 67.22
C ILE A 34 -14.77 -0.69 67.39
N GLN A 35 -14.87 -1.45 66.30
CA GLN A 35 -14.72 -2.91 66.30
C GLN A 35 -13.47 -3.32 65.51
N ARG A 36 -12.67 -4.25 66.05
CA ARG A 36 -11.48 -4.75 65.36
C ARG A 36 -11.86 -5.63 64.17
N CYS A 37 -11.08 -5.56 63.10
CA CYS A 37 -11.29 -6.44 61.95
C CYS A 37 -10.97 -7.90 62.30
N GLU A 38 -11.90 -8.80 62.00
CA GLU A 38 -11.75 -10.24 62.20
C GLU A 38 -10.79 -10.87 61.19
N LYS A 39 -10.23 -12.05 61.50
CA LYS A 39 -9.36 -12.80 60.58
C LYS A 39 -10.12 -13.10 59.27
N GLY A 40 -9.46 -12.93 58.13
CA GLY A 40 -10.08 -13.06 56.81
C GLY A 40 -10.78 -11.80 56.28
N PHE A 41 -10.79 -10.72 57.05
CA PHE A 41 -11.27 -9.40 56.64
C PHE A 41 -10.18 -8.34 56.86
N TYR A 42 -10.17 -7.31 56.00
CA TYR A 42 -9.31 -6.13 56.17
C TYR A 42 -10.18 -4.87 56.33
N CYS A 43 -9.68 -3.94 57.13
CA CYS A 43 -10.41 -2.71 57.48
C CYS A 43 -9.51 -1.50 57.24
N ARG A 44 -9.71 -0.82 56.11
CA ARG A 44 -9.02 0.44 55.80
C ARG A 44 -9.45 1.54 56.77
N GLN A 45 -8.63 2.58 56.92
CA GLN A 45 -8.98 3.73 57.75
C GLN A 45 -10.34 4.31 57.31
N GLY A 46 -11.21 4.58 58.28
CA GLY A 46 -12.57 5.08 58.03
C GLY A 46 -13.57 4.07 57.46
N SER A 47 -13.32 2.77 57.57
CA SER A 47 -14.29 1.74 57.15
C SER A 47 -15.46 1.64 58.12
N THR A 48 -16.70 1.59 57.61
CA THR A 48 -17.90 1.36 58.44
C THR A 48 -18.30 -0.11 58.50
N LYS A 49 -17.76 -0.95 57.61
CA LYS A 49 -17.97 -2.39 57.53
C LYS A 49 -16.65 -3.09 57.18
N PRO A 50 -16.42 -4.33 57.66
CA PRO A 50 -15.24 -5.11 57.30
C PRO A 50 -15.32 -5.59 55.85
N SER A 51 -14.21 -5.56 55.11
CA SER A 51 -14.13 -6.03 53.72
C SER A 51 -13.50 -7.42 53.67
N LYS A 52 -14.13 -8.37 52.98
CA LYS A 52 -13.59 -9.73 52.81
C LYS A 52 -12.28 -9.70 52.02
N CYS A 53 -11.31 -10.50 52.45
CA CYS A 53 -10.08 -10.71 51.68
C CYS A 53 -10.33 -11.55 50.44
N PHE A 54 -9.50 -11.35 49.41
CA PHE A 54 -9.58 -12.10 48.16
C PHE A 54 -9.41 -13.61 48.41
N GLN A 55 -10.09 -14.47 47.66
CA GLN A 55 -10.25 -15.92 47.92
C GLN A 55 -8.94 -16.74 48.07
N LEU A 56 -7.78 -16.14 47.76
CA LEU A 56 -6.45 -16.78 47.80
C LEU A 56 -5.45 -16.07 48.73
N VAL A 57 -5.89 -15.08 49.52
CA VAL A 57 -5.03 -14.30 50.42
C VAL A 57 -5.62 -14.30 51.83
N SER A 58 -4.85 -14.82 52.79
CA SER A 58 -5.21 -14.73 54.22
C SER A 58 -4.84 -13.36 54.77
N CYS A 59 -5.81 -12.69 55.39
CA CYS A 59 -5.56 -11.47 56.14
C CYS A 59 -5.55 -11.75 57.63
N ASP A 60 -4.52 -11.27 58.30
CA ASP A 60 -4.42 -11.31 59.76
C ASP A 60 -5.44 -10.38 60.43
N ALA A 61 -5.76 -10.67 61.70
CA ALA A 61 -6.64 -9.85 62.51
C ALA A 61 -6.08 -8.42 62.63
N ALA A 62 -6.95 -7.41 62.57
CA ALA A 62 -6.60 -6.00 62.58
C ALA A 62 -5.72 -5.51 61.41
N SER A 63 -5.71 -6.22 60.27
CA SER A 63 -5.05 -5.75 59.05
C SER A 63 -5.79 -4.56 58.40
N SER A 64 -5.03 -3.54 58.01
CA SER A 64 -5.56 -2.33 57.35
C SER A 64 -5.66 -2.48 55.84
N THR A 65 -4.75 -3.25 55.25
CA THR A 65 -4.68 -3.55 53.83
C THR A 65 -4.40 -5.05 53.64
N GLN A 66 -4.75 -5.55 52.47
CA GLN A 66 -4.39 -6.89 52.03
C GLN A 66 -3.00 -6.86 51.37
N HIS A 67 -2.07 -7.69 51.84
CA HIS A 67 -0.75 -7.87 51.22
C HIS A 67 -0.84 -8.90 50.09
N ILE A 68 -1.06 -8.44 48.86
CA ILE A 68 -1.22 -9.31 47.67
C ILE A 68 0.09 -9.37 46.83
N GLN A 69 1.22 -8.94 47.40
CA GLN A 69 2.48 -8.80 46.66
C GLN A 69 2.99 -10.13 46.06
N SER A 70 2.84 -11.24 46.80
CA SER A 70 3.23 -12.58 46.33
C SER A 70 2.42 -13.05 45.13
N TYR A 71 1.10 -12.81 45.14
CA TYR A 71 0.21 -13.12 44.02
C TYR A 71 0.48 -12.22 42.81
N GLY A 72 0.79 -10.93 43.04
CA GLY A 72 1.22 -10.01 42.00
C GLY A 72 2.46 -10.51 41.25
N ILE A 73 3.47 -11.00 41.98
CA ILE A 73 4.68 -11.60 41.39
C ILE A 73 4.36 -12.88 40.60
N MET A 74 3.51 -13.76 41.14
CA MET A 74 3.05 -14.96 40.40
C MET A 74 2.33 -14.60 39.11
N LEU A 75 1.48 -13.57 39.14
CA LEU A 75 0.73 -13.09 37.98
C LEU A 75 1.65 -12.41 36.94
N ILE A 76 2.71 -11.73 37.38
CA ILE A 76 3.79 -11.24 36.48
C ILE A 76 4.43 -12.42 35.75
N VAL A 77 4.87 -13.45 36.48
CA VAL A 77 5.54 -14.62 35.90
C VAL A 77 4.60 -15.33 34.92
N ALA A 78 3.32 -15.49 35.27
CA ALA A 78 2.32 -16.10 34.41
C ALA A 78 2.04 -15.28 33.14
N LEU A 79 1.83 -13.96 33.25
CA LEU A 79 1.58 -13.10 32.09
C LEU A 79 2.83 -12.99 31.20
N ALA A 80 4.03 -12.89 31.79
CA ALA A 80 5.29 -12.91 31.04
C ALA A 80 5.49 -14.24 30.32
N ALA A 81 5.19 -15.37 30.96
CA ALA A 81 5.23 -16.70 30.34
C ALA A 81 4.22 -16.84 29.20
N ILE A 82 2.99 -16.34 29.35
CA ILE A 82 1.99 -16.30 28.29
C ILE A 82 2.46 -15.44 27.12
N LEU A 83 3.01 -14.26 27.38
CA LEU A 83 3.57 -13.37 26.35
C LEU A 83 4.74 -14.04 25.60
N LEU A 84 5.61 -14.77 26.30
CA LEU A 84 6.69 -15.56 25.70
C LEU A 84 6.17 -16.75 24.88
N LEU A 85 5.10 -17.40 25.33
CA LEU A 85 4.44 -18.48 24.58
C LEU A 85 3.83 -17.93 23.30
N VAL A 86 3.11 -16.80 23.37
CA VAL A 86 2.57 -16.10 22.20
C VAL A 86 3.70 -15.68 21.24
N TYR A 87 4.82 -15.20 21.76
CA TYR A 87 6.00 -14.85 20.98
C TYR A 87 6.53 -16.05 20.17
N ASN A 88 6.66 -17.23 20.80
CA ASN A 88 7.15 -18.45 20.14
C ASN A 88 6.12 -19.10 19.20
N CYS A 89 4.84 -19.10 19.57
CA CYS A 89 3.77 -19.72 18.77
C CYS A 89 3.35 -18.88 17.56
N SER A 90 3.62 -17.56 17.54
CA SER A 90 3.29 -16.68 16.42
C SER A 90 3.85 -17.19 15.09
N ASP A 91 5.11 -17.63 15.10
CA ASP A 91 5.79 -18.12 13.89
C ASP A 91 5.16 -19.42 13.37
N GLN A 92 4.72 -20.31 14.26
CA GLN A 92 4.02 -21.56 13.88
C GLN A 92 2.65 -21.30 13.26
N VAL A 93 1.88 -20.35 13.79
CA VAL A 93 0.55 -20.00 13.26
C VAL A 93 0.68 -19.41 11.85
N MET A 94 1.71 -18.60 11.60
CA MET A 94 1.99 -18.04 10.30
C MET A 94 2.35 -19.13 9.27
N TYR A 95 3.22 -20.07 9.64
CA TYR A 95 3.56 -21.23 8.80
C TYR A 95 2.32 -22.04 8.38
N ILE A 96 1.40 -22.32 9.32
CA ILE A 96 0.18 -23.09 9.03
C ILE A 96 -0.73 -22.34 8.04
N ARG A 97 -0.87 -21.01 8.20
CA ARG A 97 -1.68 -20.19 7.28
C ARG A 97 -1.11 -20.17 5.87
N GLU A 98 0.20 -20.01 5.72
CA GLU A 98 0.86 -20.03 4.41
C GLU A 98 0.68 -21.38 3.71
N LYS A 99 0.83 -22.49 4.45
CA LYS A 99 0.59 -23.84 3.93
C LYS A 99 -0.84 -24.03 3.42
N ARG A 100 -1.85 -23.47 4.10
CA ARG A 100 -3.26 -23.53 3.66
C ARG A 100 -3.49 -22.72 2.38
N LYS A 101 -2.93 -21.51 2.28
CA LYS A 101 -3.04 -20.66 1.07
C LYS A 101 -2.45 -21.36 -0.16
N MET A 102 -1.28 -21.98 -0.01
CA MET A 102 -0.62 -22.72 -1.10
C MET A 102 -1.50 -23.86 -1.64
N LYS A 103 -2.13 -24.64 -0.75
CA LYS A 103 -3.04 -25.72 -1.16
C LYS A 103 -4.26 -25.21 -1.93
N THR A 104 -4.88 -24.11 -1.49
CA THR A 104 -6.03 -23.54 -2.17
C THR A 104 -5.66 -23.01 -3.56
N ARG A 105 -4.49 -22.35 -3.68
CA ARG A 105 -3.98 -21.86 -4.96
C ARG A 105 -3.68 -22.99 -5.95
N GLN A 106 -3.00 -24.04 -5.49
CA GLN A 106 -2.71 -25.20 -6.33
C GLN A 106 -3.99 -25.83 -6.90
N LYS A 107 -5.08 -25.86 -6.11
CA LYS A 107 -6.38 -26.32 -6.62
C LYS A 107 -6.92 -25.43 -7.74
N VAL A 108 -6.86 -24.10 -7.59
CA VAL A 108 -7.32 -23.16 -8.62
C VAL A 108 -6.48 -23.26 -9.89
N VAL A 109 -5.15 -23.30 -9.75
CA VAL A 109 -4.24 -23.47 -10.89
C VAL A 109 -4.52 -24.78 -11.62
N ARG A 110 -4.71 -25.88 -10.89
CA ARG A 110 -5.02 -27.19 -11.47
C ARG A 110 -6.35 -27.16 -12.24
N GLN A 111 -7.38 -26.55 -11.66
CA GLN A 111 -8.69 -26.38 -12.32
C GLN A 111 -8.57 -25.57 -13.61
N ILE A 112 -7.81 -24.48 -13.61
CA ILE A 112 -7.62 -23.66 -14.81
C ILE A 112 -6.85 -24.44 -15.88
N GLN A 113 -5.81 -25.18 -15.48
CA GLN A 113 -5.02 -25.97 -16.41
C GLN A 113 -5.84 -27.13 -17.01
N GLU A 114 -6.73 -27.74 -16.25
CA GLU A 114 -7.71 -28.71 -16.75
C GLU A 114 -8.68 -28.07 -17.76
N GLN A 115 -9.20 -26.87 -17.47
CA GLN A 115 -10.04 -26.12 -18.40
C GLN A 115 -9.31 -25.73 -19.69
N PHE A 116 -8.05 -25.29 -19.58
CA PHE A 116 -7.20 -24.94 -20.72
C PHE A 116 -6.94 -26.17 -21.61
N ASN A 117 -6.52 -27.28 -21.00
CA ASN A 117 -6.27 -28.53 -21.73
C ASN A 117 -7.55 -29.04 -22.43
N ALA A 118 -8.72 -28.86 -21.80
CA ALA A 118 -10.00 -29.19 -22.42
C ALA A 118 -10.31 -28.28 -23.62
N ALA A 119 -10.08 -26.96 -23.50
CA ALA A 119 -10.31 -26.00 -24.58
C ALA A 119 -9.36 -26.24 -25.78
N GLU A 120 -8.10 -26.57 -25.53
CA GLU A 120 -7.12 -26.90 -26.58
C GLU A 120 -7.46 -28.22 -27.29
N ARG A 121 -7.90 -29.24 -26.55
CA ARG A 121 -8.45 -30.48 -27.12
C ARG A 121 -9.66 -30.21 -27.98
N TRP A 122 -10.55 -29.32 -27.56
CA TRP A 122 -11.71 -28.91 -28.36
C TRP A 122 -11.29 -28.19 -29.65
N LYS A 123 -10.37 -27.22 -29.56
CA LYS A 123 -9.89 -26.45 -30.73
C LYS A 123 -9.20 -27.36 -31.75
N SER A 124 -8.33 -28.26 -31.28
CA SER A 124 -7.66 -29.25 -32.14
C SER A 124 -8.64 -30.25 -32.76
N ALA A 125 -9.67 -30.69 -32.03
CA ALA A 125 -10.74 -31.53 -32.58
C ALA A 125 -11.57 -30.80 -33.66
N VAL A 126 -11.92 -29.52 -33.42
CA VAL A 126 -12.62 -28.68 -34.40
C VAL A 126 -11.77 -28.45 -35.65
N ASP A 127 -10.47 -28.19 -35.51
CA ASP A 127 -9.57 -28.00 -36.64
C ASP A 127 -9.32 -29.31 -37.40
N ALA A 128 -9.28 -30.45 -36.71
CA ALA A 128 -9.24 -31.77 -37.34
C ALA A 128 -10.54 -32.04 -38.14
N ALA A 129 -11.70 -31.75 -37.56
CA ALA A 129 -12.99 -31.85 -38.26
C ALA A 129 -13.08 -30.94 -39.49
N LYS A 130 -12.60 -29.69 -39.41
CA LYS A 130 -12.49 -28.78 -40.56
C LYS A 130 -11.52 -29.27 -41.63
N ARG A 131 -10.45 -29.99 -41.27
CA ARG A 131 -9.54 -30.63 -42.25
C ARG A 131 -10.21 -31.83 -42.92
N ILE A 132 -10.92 -32.66 -42.16
CA ILE A 132 -11.68 -33.80 -42.69
C ILE A 132 -12.78 -33.30 -43.64
N GLY A 133 -13.53 -32.26 -43.27
CA GLY A 133 -14.54 -31.65 -44.15
C GLY A 133 -13.97 -31.08 -45.45
N ARG A 134 -12.78 -30.44 -45.39
CA ARG A 134 -12.05 -29.97 -46.59
C ARG A 134 -11.49 -31.10 -47.45
N ASN A 135 -11.16 -32.25 -46.86
CA ASN A 135 -10.71 -33.42 -47.61
C ASN A 135 -11.90 -34.18 -48.23
N LEU A 136 -13.05 -34.24 -47.56
CA LEU A 136 -14.28 -34.80 -48.13
C LEU A 136 -14.79 -33.97 -49.31
N SER A 137 -14.73 -32.63 -49.25
CA SER A 137 -15.11 -31.79 -50.39
C SER A 137 -14.16 -31.99 -51.59
N ARG A 138 -12.87 -32.22 -51.34
CA ARG A 138 -11.88 -32.59 -52.37
C ARG A 138 -12.10 -33.99 -52.96
N HIS A 139 -12.54 -34.96 -52.15
CA HIS A 139 -12.88 -36.30 -52.63
C HIS A 139 -14.19 -36.32 -53.41
N HIS A 140 -15.21 -35.54 -53.00
CA HIS A 140 -16.43 -35.38 -53.79
C HIS A 140 -16.19 -34.67 -55.13
N SER A 141 -15.24 -33.73 -55.22
CA SER A 141 -14.86 -33.11 -56.50
C SER A 141 -14.02 -34.01 -57.44
N LYS A 142 -13.43 -35.11 -56.93
CA LYS A 142 -12.73 -36.11 -57.76
C LYS A 142 -13.62 -37.30 -58.14
N ALA A 143 -14.50 -37.74 -57.23
CA ALA A 143 -15.44 -38.84 -57.49
C ALA A 143 -16.58 -38.46 -58.46
N PHE A 144 -16.86 -37.17 -58.65
CA PHE A 144 -17.83 -36.70 -59.66
C PHE A 144 -17.23 -36.57 -61.09
N SER A 145 -15.92 -36.78 -61.26
CA SER A 145 -15.25 -36.65 -62.56
C SER A 145 -14.97 -37.98 -63.26
N GLU A 146 -15.25 -39.13 -62.62
CA GLU A 146 -14.97 -40.48 -63.17
C GLU A 146 -16.21 -41.36 -63.36
N ALA A 147 -17.42 -40.83 -63.18
CA ALA A 147 -18.67 -41.56 -63.42
C ALA A 147 -19.58 -40.87 -64.44
N GLN A 148 -19.06 -40.60 -65.64
CA GLN A 148 -19.90 -40.31 -66.82
C GLN A 148 -19.31 -40.99 -68.07
N GLY A 149 -19.74 -42.22 -68.31
CA GLY A 149 -19.55 -42.94 -69.55
C GLY A 149 -20.79 -43.77 -69.88
N THR A 150 -21.52 -43.31 -70.90
CA THR A 150 -22.52 -44.01 -71.75
C THR A 150 -24.03 -44.04 -71.41
N ARG A 151 -24.75 -43.11 -72.10
CA ARG A 151 -26.10 -43.13 -72.78
C ARG A 151 -27.39 -43.04 -71.94
N ARG A 152 -28.13 -41.90 -72.00
CA ARG A 152 -29.24 -41.44 -72.92
C ARG A 152 -30.58 -42.16 -72.62
N ASN A 153 -31.76 -41.54 -72.50
CA ASN A 153 -32.34 -40.23 -72.87
C ASN A 153 -33.52 -39.91 -71.90
N TYR A 154 -33.83 -38.63 -71.66
CA TYR A 154 -35.11 -37.96 -71.95
C TYR A 154 -35.08 -36.53 -71.39
N GLU A 155 -35.27 -35.55 -72.26
CA GLU A 155 -35.41 -34.12 -71.96
C GLU A 155 -36.76 -33.83 -71.30
N LEU A 156 -36.80 -32.91 -70.34
CA LEU A 156 -37.93 -31.97 -70.20
C LEU A 156 -37.51 -30.76 -69.33
N HIS A 157 -37.45 -29.58 -69.93
CA HIS A 157 -37.74 -28.31 -69.27
C HIS A 157 -39.21 -27.97 -69.55
N PRO A 158 -39.97 -27.33 -68.64
CA PRO A 158 -40.26 -25.91 -68.86
C PRO A 158 -40.47 -25.03 -67.60
N LYS A 159 -40.75 -23.75 -67.89
CA LYS A 159 -40.57 -22.47 -67.19
C LYS A 159 -41.70 -21.99 -66.23
N PHE A 160 -41.29 -21.15 -65.26
CA PHE A 160 -41.89 -19.89 -64.70
C PHE A 160 -43.40 -19.76 -64.36
N ASN A 161 -43.79 -19.26 -63.17
CA ASN A 161 -43.97 -17.82 -62.78
C ASN A 161 -44.62 -17.63 -61.37
N THR A 162 -44.71 -16.36 -60.95
CA THR A 162 -44.84 -15.68 -59.63
C THR A 162 -46.23 -15.48 -58.96
N THR A 163 -46.19 -14.95 -57.71
CA THR A 163 -47.11 -14.03 -56.94
C THR A 163 -48.07 -14.62 -55.88
N VAL A 164 -47.98 -14.30 -54.57
CA VAL A 164 -48.30 -13.11 -53.68
C VAL A 164 -49.68 -13.27 -52.99
N GLU A 165 -49.74 -13.26 -51.64
CA GLU A 165 -50.54 -12.34 -50.78
C GLU A 165 -50.60 -12.77 -49.29
N ASP A 166 -50.50 -11.76 -48.41
CA ASP A 166 -50.60 -11.76 -46.94
C ASP A 166 -52.07 -11.70 -46.45
N THR A 167 -52.36 -12.13 -45.21
CA THR A 167 -53.27 -11.43 -44.27
C THR A 167 -53.31 -12.04 -42.85
N ASP A 168 -52.83 -11.22 -41.90
CA ASP A 168 -53.45 -10.74 -40.65
C ASP A 168 -53.84 -11.65 -39.44
N GLY A 169 -53.44 -11.16 -38.24
CA GLY A 169 -54.28 -11.12 -37.03
C GLY A 169 -54.21 -12.21 -35.95
N SER A 170 -53.55 -11.92 -34.81
CA SER A 170 -54.15 -11.85 -33.45
C SER A 170 -53.33 -12.41 -32.24
N ARG A 171 -53.10 -11.49 -31.29
CA ARG A 171 -53.18 -11.54 -29.80
C ARG A 171 -52.56 -12.69 -28.96
N ARG A 172 -51.75 -12.25 -27.97
CA ARG A 172 -51.32 -12.95 -26.73
C ARG A 172 -52.52 -13.45 -25.89
N PRO A 173 -52.35 -14.38 -24.93
CA PRO A 173 -52.03 -13.95 -23.54
C PRO A 173 -51.15 -14.93 -22.70
N HIS A 174 -50.51 -14.36 -21.65
CA HIS A 174 -50.37 -14.80 -20.23
C HIS A 174 -50.22 -16.32 -19.88
N HIS A 175 -49.47 -16.78 -18.87
CA HIS A 175 -49.19 -16.25 -17.53
C HIS A 175 -48.08 -17.11 -16.87
N ASP A 176 -47.24 -16.48 -16.02
CA ASP A 176 -46.38 -17.10 -14.97
C ASP A 176 -47.14 -18.12 -14.08
N PRO A 177 -46.49 -19.15 -13.45
CA PRO A 177 -45.70 -18.86 -12.25
C PRO A 177 -44.51 -19.78 -11.88
N SER A 178 -43.60 -19.16 -11.12
CA SER A 178 -42.92 -19.69 -9.93
C SER A 178 -42.08 -20.98 -10.06
N TYR A 179 -40.77 -20.80 -10.22
CA TYR A 179 -39.79 -21.76 -9.66
C TYR A 179 -39.46 -21.36 -8.22
N GLN A 180 -40.12 -22.04 -7.29
CA GLN A 180 -39.61 -22.27 -5.94
C GLN A 180 -38.38 -23.17 -6.05
N SER A 181 -37.33 -22.77 -5.34
CA SER A 181 -36.13 -23.56 -5.11
C SER A 181 -36.46 -24.82 -4.30
N HIS A 182 -36.27 -26.00 -4.87
CA HIS A 182 -35.91 -27.19 -4.10
C HIS A 182 -34.93 -28.05 -4.89
N ASN A 183 -33.83 -28.37 -4.20
CA ASN A 183 -32.81 -29.35 -4.55
C ASN A 183 -33.44 -30.66 -5.03
N TYR A 184 -32.88 -31.27 -6.07
CA TYR A 184 -32.42 -32.67 -6.16
C TYR A 184 -31.82 -32.85 -7.56
N GLU A 185 -30.57 -33.32 -7.65
CA GLU A 185 -30.22 -34.52 -8.43
C GLU A 185 -28.73 -34.84 -8.30
N GLU A 186 -28.52 -35.98 -7.66
CA GLU A 186 -27.31 -36.81 -7.66
C GLU A 186 -27.49 -37.84 -8.79
N ASP A 187 -26.37 -38.34 -9.31
CA ASP A 187 -26.21 -39.54 -10.14
C ASP A 187 -26.62 -39.53 -11.62
N LEU A 188 -25.61 -39.34 -12.49
CA LEU A 188 -25.39 -40.26 -13.61
C LEU A 188 -23.93 -40.20 -14.11
N TYR A 189 -23.11 -41.20 -13.80
CA TYR A 189 -22.07 -41.73 -14.70
C TYR A 189 -21.55 -43.07 -14.16
N ARG A 190 -21.90 -44.18 -14.84
CA ARG A 190 -21.32 -45.52 -14.63
C ARG A 190 -20.11 -45.74 -15.55
N PRO A 191 -19.07 -46.46 -15.11
CA PRO A 191 -17.94 -46.84 -15.96
C PRO A 191 -18.27 -48.11 -16.77
N VAL A 192 -17.78 -48.19 -18.00
CA VAL A 192 -17.79 -49.42 -18.82
C VAL A 192 -16.51 -50.20 -18.53
N GLU A 193 -16.67 -51.38 -17.95
CA GLU A 193 -15.61 -52.39 -17.75
C GLU A 193 -15.42 -53.25 -19.00
N VAL A 194 -14.17 -53.60 -19.30
CA VAL A 194 -13.77 -54.48 -20.42
C VAL A 194 -13.49 -55.89 -19.86
N PRO A 195 -14.08 -56.97 -20.40
CA PRO A 195 -13.84 -58.33 -19.92
C PRO A 195 -12.57 -58.99 -20.51
N PRO A 196 -12.02 -60.03 -19.86
CA PRO A 196 -10.68 -60.57 -20.13
C PRO A 196 -10.66 -61.71 -21.16
N ILE A 197 -9.52 -61.92 -21.82
CA ILE A 197 -9.28 -63.09 -22.69
C ILE A 197 -8.25 -64.01 -22.01
N ALA A 198 -8.69 -65.23 -21.69
CA ALA A 198 -7.86 -66.36 -21.25
C ALA A 198 -8.05 -67.55 -22.22
N ALA A 199 -7.03 -68.42 -22.23
CA ALA A 199 -6.63 -69.34 -23.28
C ALA A 199 -7.58 -70.49 -23.63
N GLY A 200 -7.54 -70.91 -24.90
CA GLY A 200 -8.02 -72.19 -25.42
C GLY A 200 -6.89 -72.89 -26.20
N GLY A 201 -6.80 -74.22 -26.05
CA GLY A 201 -5.67 -75.07 -26.39
C GLY A 201 -5.48 -75.48 -27.85
N GLU A 202 -4.54 -76.42 -27.99
CA GLU A 202 -3.72 -76.86 -29.14
C GLU A 202 -4.46 -77.34 -30.40
N SER A 203 -3.87 -77.09 -31.58
CA SER A 203 -3.31 -78.16 -32.44
C SER A 203 -2.60 -77.65 -33.72
N SER A 204 -1.43 -78.28 -33.95
CA SER A 204 -0.68 -78.53 -35.18
C SER A 204 -0.05 -77.42 -36.04
N SER A 205 1.30 -77.49 -36.03
CA SER A 205 2.24 -77.49 -37.17
C SER A 205 2.73 -76.18 -37.81
N THR A 206 3.83 -75.70 -37.22
CA THR A 206 5.15 -75.46 -37.86
C THR A 206 5.26 -74.58 -39.12
N LYS A 207 5.67 -73.32 -38.91
CA LYS A 207 6.96 -72.73 -39.36
C LYS A 207 6.82 -71.21 -39.47
N LYS A 208 7.39 -70.45 -38.52
CA LYS A 208 7.89 -69.06 -38.68
C LYS A 208 8.43 -68.51 -37.35
N HIS A 209 9.60 -68.99 -36.93
CA HIS A 209 10.45 -68.23 -36.01
C HIS A 209 11.38 -67.36 -36.85
N VAL A 210 11.43 -66.05 -36.55
CA VAL A 210 12.56 -65.08 -36.69
C VAL A 210 12.06 -63.61 -36.86
N PHE A 211 10.80 -63.35 -37.24
CA PHE A 211 10.35 -61.95 -37.54
C PHE A 211 9.52 -61.23 -36.46
N ALA A 212 9.38 -61.79 -35.25
CA ALA A 212 8.47 -61.24 -34.22
C ALA A 212 9.15 -60.40 -33.12
N GLN A 213 10.48 -60.45 -32.98
CA GLN A 213 11.18 -59.73 -31.89
C GLN A 213 11.48 -58.25 -32.19
N THR A 214 11.48 -57.83 -33.47
CA THR A 214 11.80 -56.45 -33.86
C THR A 214 10.62 -55.49 -33.68
N LYS A 215 9.37 -55.92 -33.95
CA LYS A 215 8.20 -55.05 -33.82
C LYS A 215 7.92 -54.65 -32.36
N SER A 216 8.10 -55.55 -31.40
CA SER A 216 7.87 -55.25 -29.97
C SER A 216 8.89 -54.24 -29.40
N GLN A 217 10.14 -54.27 -29.87
CA GLN A 217 11.15 -53.28 -29.48
C GLN A 217 10.93 -51.92 -30.13
N ILE A 218 10.56 -51.88 -31.42
CA ILE A 218 10.23 -50.64 -32.13
C ILE A 218 9.00 -49.97 -31.49
N PHE A 219 7.96 -50.74 -31.14
CA PHE A 219 6.79 -50.18 -30.45
C PHE A 219 7.11 -49.69 -29.04
N ARG A 220 7.96 -50.38 -28.27
CA ARG A 220 8.42 -49.89 -26.95
C ARG A 220 9.31 -48.66 -27.04
N TYR A 221 10.15 -48.59 -28.06
CA TYR A 221 10.99 -47.43 -28.35
C TYR A 221 10.11 -46.24 -28.76
N ALA A 222 9.18 -46.43 -29.70
CA ALA A 222 8.21 -45.42 -30.12
C ALA A 222 7.29 -44.99 -28.96
N TYR A 223 6.84 -45.90 -28.09
CA TYR A 223 6.07 -45.54 -26.90
C TYR A 223 6.91 -44.76 -25.88
N ARG A 224 8.19 -45.12 -25.68
CA ARG A 224 9.11 -44.33 -24.85
C ARG A 224 9.44 -42.98 -25.45
N GLU A 225 9.56 -42.87 -26.76
CA GLU A 225 9.76 -41.60 -27.46
C GLU A 225 8.52 -40.74 -27.38
N ILE A 226 7.33 -41.31 -27.57
CA ILE A 226 6.05 -40.62 -27.37
C ILE A 226 5.86 -40.23 -25.89
N GLU A 227 6.30 -41.06 -24.93
CA GLU A 227 6.30 -40.68 -23.51
C GLU A 227 7.35 -39.63 -23.17
N LYS A 228 8.54 -39.66 -23.79
CA LYS A 228 9.56 -38.62 -23.66
C LYS A 228 9.12 -37.32 -24.32
N GLU A 229 8.49 -37.37 -25.49
CA GLU A 229 7.88 -36.23 -26.18
C GLU A 229 6.67 -35.71 -25.41
N LYS A 230 5.83 -36.57 -24.85
CA LYS A 230 4.76 -36.18 -23.91
C LYS A 230 5.32 -35.67 -22.59
N ALA A 231 6.46 -36.14 -22.11
CA ALA A 231 7.14 -35.61 -20.93
C ALA A 231 7.81 -34.26 -21.21
N LEU A 232 8.29 -34.04 -22.43
CA LEU A 232 8.79 -32.76 -22.93
C LEU A 232 7.64 -31.77 -23.22
N GLN A 233 6.48 -32.25 -23.67
CA GLN A 233 5.22 -31.49 -23.85
C GLN A 233 4.44 -31.29 -22.55
N ASN A 234 4.63 -32.14 -21.53
CA ASN A 234 4.12 -31.97 -20.16
C ASN A 234 4.93 -30.96 -19.34
N LYS A 235 5.73 -30.10 -19.99
CA LYS A 235 5.96 -28.79 -19.39
C LYS A 235 4.58 -28.14 -19.28
N PRO A 236 4.20 -27.60 -18.10
CA PRO A 236 2.98 -26.80 -18.03
C PRO A 236 3.05 -25.79 -19.18
N PRO A 237 1.95 -25.59 -19.93
CA PRO A 237 1.95 -24.62 -21.03
C PRO A 237 2.54 -23.32 -20.50
N SER A 238 3.44 -22.70 -21.28
CA SER A 238 3.99 -21.39 -20.94
C SER A 238 2.81 -20.51 -20.51
N TRP A 239 2.86 -19.91 -19.32
CA TRP A 239 1.73 -19.14 -18.79
C TRP A 239 1.25 -18.07 -19.77
N ASP A 240 2.17 -17.59 -20.63
CA ASP A 240 1.87 -16.71 -21.75
C ASP A 240 0.89 -17.32 -22.76
N ALA A 241 1.03 -18.60 -23.13
CA ALA A 241 0.10 -19.28 -24.05
C ALA A 241 -1.28 -19.49 -23.44
N VAL A 242 -1.34 -19.80 -22.13
CA VAL A 242 -2.59 -19.93 -21.37
C VAL A 242 -3.35 -18.60 -21.32
N VAL A 243 -2.63 -17.52 -21.06
CA VAL A 243 -3.24 -16.18 -20.92
C VAL A 243 -3.58 -15.59 -22.29
N HIS A 244 -2.75 -15.76 -23.32
CA HIS A 244 -3.08 -15.30 -24.67
C HIS A 244 -4.34 -15.98 -25.20
N LEU A 245 -4.48 -17.30 -25.03
CA LEU A 245 -5.69 -18.01 -25.43
C LEU A 245 -6.89 -17.60 -24.58
N GLY A 246 -6.71 -17.38 -23.27
CA GLY A 246 -7.77 -16.88 -22.37
C GLY A 246 -8.28 -15.49 -22.75
N GLN A 247 -7.37 -14.56 -23.09
CA GLN A 247 -7.72 -13.21 -23.56
C GLN A 247 -8.39 -13.24 -24.94
N GLU A 248 -7.96 -14.15 -25.82
CA GLU A 248 -8.53 -14.35 -27.15
C GLU A 248 -9.96 -14.94 -27.09
N LEU A 249 -10.20 -15.88 -26.15
CA LEU A 249 -11.52 -16.44 -25.86
C LEU A 249 -12.49 -15.46 -25.18
N GLN A 250 -11.97 -14.51 -24.38
CA GLN A 250 -12.78 -13.53 -23.63
C GLN A 250 -13.03 -12.21 -24.37
N GLY A 251 -12.44 -11.99 -25.56
CA GLY A 251 -12.70 -10.82 -26.41
C GLY A 251 -12.36 -9.46 -25.81
N GLN A 252 -11.71 -9.40 -24.64
CA GLN A 252 -11.50 -8.18 -23.88
C GLN A 252 -10.19 -7.50 -24.28
N LYS A 253 -10.19 -6.78 -25.41
CA LYS A 253 -9.02 -6.00 -25.87
C LYS A 253 -8.71 -4.87 -24.88
N ARG A 254 -7.47 -4.81 -24.37
CA ARG A 254 -6.97 -3.68 -23.57
C ARG A 254 -7.14 -2.37 -24.35
N ARG A 255 -7.57 -1.30 -23.67
CA ARG A 255 -7.61 0.04 -24.28
C ARG A 255 -6.18 0.49 -24.57
N ARG A 256 -5.92 0.94 -25.79
CA ARG A 256 -4.63 1.49 -26.20
C ARG A 256 -4.60 2.98 -25.86
N ILE A 257 -3.47 3.44 -25.33
CA ILE A 257 -3.24 4.85 -25.01
C ILE A 257 -2.03 5.32 -25.80
N GLU A 258 -2.28 6.28 -26.68
CA GLU A 258 -1.26 7.13 -27.26
C GLU A 258 -1.17 8.43 -26.47
N ILE A 259 0.04 8.86 -26.15
CA ILE A 259 0.28 10.18 -25.55
C ILE A 259 1.04 11.02 -26.56
N GLN A 260 0.48 12.17 -26.93
CA GLN A 260 1.17 13.18 -27.70
C GLN A 260 1.41 14.38 -26.78
N PHE A 261 2.58 14.98 -26.87
CA PHE A 261 2.95 16.18 -26.13
C PHE A 261 3.44 17.23 -27.11
N LYS A 262 2.93 18.46 -26.98
CA LYS A 262 3.24 19.59 -27.85
C LYS A 262 3.73 20.76 -27.02
N ASP A 263 4.90 21.25 -27.39
CA ASP A 263 5.57 22.42 -26.79
C ASP A 263 5.62 22.37 -25.25
N LEU A 264 5.86 21.16 -24.72
CA LEU A 264 5.83 20.92 -23.28
C LEU A 264 7.00 21.64 -22.60
N CYS A 265 6.66 22.52 -21.68
CA CYS A 265 7.58 23.33 -20.89
C CYS A 265 7.30 23.12 -19.40
N MET A 266 8.35 23.20 -18.58
CA MET A 266 8.19 23.01 -17.14
C MET A 266 9.06 23.95 -16.32
N TYR A 267 8.45 24.64 -15.37
CA TYR A 267 9.08 25.63 -14.50
C TYR A 267 9.00 25.20 -13.03
N LEU A 268 10.10 25.32 -12.29
CA LEU A 268 10.11 25.00 -10.86
C LEU A 268 9.41 26.12 -10.06
N LYS A 269 8.41 25.75 -9.24
CA LYS A 269 7.73 26.72 -8.35
C LYS A 269 8.72 27.20 -7.27
N GLY A 270 8.84 28.51 -7.10
CA GLY A 270 9.78 29.15 -6.16
C GLY A 270 10.95 29.83 -6.87
N SER A 271 11.76 29.08 -7.62
CA SER A 271 12.90 29.66 -8.35
C SER A 271 12.56 30.17 -9.75
N GLY A 272 11.44 29.75 -10.34
CA GLY A 272 11.08 30.07 -11.72
C GLY A 272 11.99 29.42 -12.77
N LYS A 273 12.95 28.56 -12.35
CA LYS A 273 13.91 27.93 -13.27
C LYS A 273 13.19 26.99 -14.23
N LYS A 274 13.43 27.19 -15.53
CA LYS A 274 12.96 26.32 -16.61
C LYS A 274 13.78 25.01 -16.62
N ILE A 275 13.10 23.88 -16.48
CA ILE A 275 13.70 22.54 -16.45
C ILE A 275 13.48 21.81 -17.78
N LEU A 276 12.28 21.94 -18.37
CA LEU A 276 11.94 21.39 -19.68
C LEU A 276 11.57 22.52 -20.64
N SER A 277 12.00 22.41 -21.89
CA SER A 277 11.89 23.47 -22.90
C SER A 277 11.40 22.92 -24.23
N ASN A 278 10.15 23.25 -24.59
CA ASN A 278 9.49 22.96 -25.87
C ASN A 278 9.69 21.52 -26.34
N VAL A 279 9.39 20.57 -25.46
CA VAL A 279 9.48 19.14 -25.76
C VAL A 279 8.22 18.74 -26.53
N THR A 280 8.40 18.28 -27.78
CA THR A 280 7.32 17.86 -28.69
C THR A 280 7.57 16.43 -29.17
N GLY A 281 6.52 15.62 -29.26
CA GLY A 281 6.63 14.21 -29.63
C GLY A 281 5.41 13.36 -29.30
N LYS A 282 5.52 12.05 -29.54
CA LYS A 282 4.48 11.07 -29.24
C LYS A 282 5.03 9.76 -28.72
N LEU A 283 4.29 9.12 -27.81
CA LEU A 283 4.49 7.75 -27.34
C LEU A 283 3.34 6.90 -27.84
N SER A 284 3.64 5.89 -28.66
CA SER A 284 2.64 5.06 -29.32
C SER A 284 2.38 3.75 -28.58
N PRO A 285 1.13 3.26 -28.52
CA PRO A 285 0.82 1.96 -27.93
C PRO A 285 1.46 0.83 -28.75
N GLY A 286 1.91 -0.24 -28.08
CA GLY A 286 2.57 -1.35 -28.76
C GLY A 286 4.08 -1.25 -28.81
N ARG A 287 4.67 -0.14 -28.34
CA ARG A 287 6.09 0.16 -28.46
C ARG A 287 6.71 0.40 -27.08
N VAL A 288 8.00 0.09 -26.95
CA VAL A 288 8.84 0.45 -25.81
C VAL A 288 9.72 1.63 -26.19
N THR A 289 9.46 2.79 -25.60
CA THR A 289 10.23 4.02 -25.82
C THR A 289 11.20 4.24 -24.67
N ALA A 290 12.50 4.30 -24.96
CA ALA A 290 13.53 4.65 -24.01
C ALA A 290 13.78 6.17 -23.99
N VAL A 291 13.96 6.75 -22.81
CA VAL A 291 14.31 8.18 -22.61
C VAL A 291 15.70 8.23 -21.99
N MET A 292 16.64 8.82 -22.72
CA MET A 292 18.06 8.88 -22.38
C MET A 292 18.58 10.31 -22.45
N GLY A 293 19.74 10.55 -21.86
CA GLY A 293 20.37 11.86 -21.82
C GLY A 293 21.22 12.02 -20.56
N PRO A 294 22.08 13.05 -20.51
CA PRO A 294 22.99 13.26 -19.39
C PRO A 294 22.28 13.55 -18.07
N SER A 295 23.05 13.50 -16.99
CA SER A 295 22.57 13.90 -15.66
C SER A 295 22.12 15.37 -15.68
N GLY A 296 20.94 15.64 -15.13
CA GLY A 296 20.35 16.99 -15.15
C GLY A 296 19.65 17.40 -16.46
N ALA A 297 19.51 16.50 -17.44
CA ALA A 297 18.73 16.75 -18.67
C ALA A 297 17.21 16.84 -18.45
N GLY A 298 16.70 16.47 -17.26
CA GLY A 298 15.27 16.52 -16.96
C GLY A 298 14.48 15.26 -17.33
N LYS A 299 15.13 14.09 -17.46
CA LYS A 299 14.50 12.80 -17.81
C LYS A 299 13.36 12.40 -16.86
N THR A 300 13.66 12.27 -15.57
CA THR A 300 12.67 11.98 -14.52
C THR A 300 11.60 13.06 -14.45
N THR A 301 11.98 14.31 -14.68
CA THR A 301 11.07 15.45 -14.72
C THR A 301 10.06 15.34 -15.87
N PHE A 302 10.51 14.95 -17.05
CA PHE A 302 9.68 14.70 -18.22
C PHE A 302 8.67 13.57 -17.95
N LEU A 303 9.11 12.44 -17.40
CA LEU A 303 8.18 11.36 -17.03
C LEU A 303 7.16 11.80 -15.97
N ASN A 304 7.59 12.58 -14.97
CA ASN A 304 6.69 13.12 -13.96
C ASN A 304 5.65 14.08 -14.55
N ALA A 305 6.02 14.87 -15.57
CA ALA A 305 5.09 15.71 -16.31
C ALA A 305 4.07 14.88 -17.09
N LEU A 306 4.54 13.87 -17.84
CA LEU A 306 3.67 12.95 -18.58
C LEU A 306 2.71 12.17 -17.68
N ALA A 307 3.15 11.76 -16.49
CA ALA A 307 2.33 11.05 -15.52
C ALA A 307 1.40 11.98 -14.70
N GLY A 308 1.45 13.30 -14.91
CA GLY A 308 0.68 14.28 -14.14
C GLY A 308 1.09 14.39 -12.67
N LYS A 309 2.34 14.02 -12.35
CA LYS A 309 2.93 14.00 -11.00
C LYS A 309 3.83 15.21 -10.70
N ALA A 310 3.86 16.20 -11.58
CA ALA A 310 4.71 17.38 -11.50
C ALA A 310 4.12 18.49 -10.58
N TYR A 311 3.75 18.15 -9.34
CA TYR A 311 3.03 19.07 -8.42
C TYR A 311 3.83 20.33 -8.02
N SER A 312 5.16 20.20 -7.93
CA SER A 312 6.09 21.26 -7.54
C SER A 312 6.47 22.20 -8.69
N SER A 313 5.84 22.04 -9.84
CA SER A 313 6.19 22.78 -11.05
C SER A 313 4.95 23.25 -11.79
N THR A 314 5.11 24.32 -12.55
CA THR A 314 4.09 24.78 -13.50
C THR A 314 4.44 24.18 -14.86
N THR A 315 3.53 23.38 -15.40
CA THR A 315 3.65 22.78 -16.72
C THR A 315 2.87 23.63 -17.72
N THR A 316 3.50 23.99 -18.83
CA THR A 316 2.88 24.69 -19.96
C THR A 316 3.00 23.84 -21.23
N GLY A 317 2.19 24.10 -22.25
CA GLY A 317 2.05 23.25 -23.43
C GLY A 317 0.85 22.30 -23.32
N GLU A 318 0.69 21.41 -24.29
CA GLU A 318 -0.46 20.53 -24.41
C GLU A 318 -0.05 19.06 -24.32
N ILE A 319 -0.81 18.28 -23.55
CA ILE A 319 -0.72 16.82 -23.52
C ILE A 319 -2.04 16.27 -24.05
N LEU A 320 -1.98 15.56 -25.17
CA LEU A 320 -3.12 14.95 -25.84
C LEU A 320 -3.10 13.44 -25.62
N ILE A 321 -4.21 12.88 -25.15
CA ILE A 321 -4.40 11.45 -24.94
C ILE A 321 -5.33 10.95 -26.05
N ASN A 322 -4.84 10.07 -26.92
CA ASN A 322 -5.57 9.61 -28.11
C ASN A 322 -6.15 10.79 -28.94
N GLY A 323 -5.39 11.88 -29.05
CA GLY A 323 -5.78 13.10 -29.79
C GLY A 323 -6.69 14.09 -29.02
N ARG A 324 -7.04 13.83 -27.76
CA ARG A 324 -7.87 14.71 -26.92
C ARG A 324 -7.07 15.38 -25.82
N ALA A 325 -7.31 16.66 -25.55
CA ALA A 325 -6.66 17.41 -24.47
C ALA A 325 -7.27 17.10 -23.09
N ASP A 326 -7.40 15.80 -22.76
CA ASP A 326 -7.91 15.35 -21.47
C ASP A 326 -6.78 15.37 -20.42
N PRO A 327 -7.03 15.82 -19.19
CA PRO A 327 -6.04 15.72 -18.13
C PRO A 327 -5.74 14.25 -17.80
N ILE A 328 -4.45 13.90 -17.77
CA ILE A 328 -3.95 12.53 -17.50
C ILE A 328 -4.49 11.92 -16.19
N ARG A 329 -4.92 12.77 -15.24
CA ARG A 329 -5.54 12.37 -13.97
C ARG A 329 -6.80 11.52 -14.17
N TYR A 330 -7.57 11.71 -15.25
CA TYR A 330 -8.76 10.92 -15.58
C TYR A 330 -8.44 9.45 -15.94
N TYR A 331 -7.19 9.15 -16.29
CA TYR A 331 -6.75 7.82 -16.69
C TYR A 331 -5.90 7.11 -15.62
N LYS A 332 -5.81 7.67 -14.41
CA LYS A 332 -4.98 7.18 -13.29
C LYS A 332 -5.14 5.68 -12.99
N LYS A 333 -6.33 5.10 -13.19
CA LYS A 333 -6.61 3.68 -12.92
C LYS A 333 -6.00 2.71 -13.93
N ILE A 334 -5.57 3.20 -15.09
CA ILE A 334 -4.98 2.41 -16.19
C ILE A 334 -3.54 2.82 -16.50
N ILE A 335 -2.95 3.73 -15.71
CA ILE A 335 -1.55 4.18 -15.83
C ILE A 335 -0.72 3.60 -14.68
N GLY A 336 0.34 2.86 -15.03
CA GLY A 336 1.32 2.34 -14.10
C GLY A 336 2.53 3.28 -14.04
N PHE A 337 3.03 3.55 -12.84
CA PHE A 337 4.22 4.38 -12.66
C PHE A 337 5.16 3.74 -11.64
N VAL A 338 6.34 3.32 -12.09
CA VAL A 338 7.39 2.76 -11.26
C VAL A 338 8.38 3.89 -10.92
N PRO A 339 8.43 4.38 -9.67
CA PRO A 339 9.41 5.38 -9.24
C PRO A 339 10.82 4.78 -9.20
N GLN A 340 11.83 5.66 -9.18
CA GLN A 340 13.23 5.28 -9.01
C GLN A 340 13.46 4.50 -7.70
N ASP A 341 12.85 4.96 -6.59
CA ASP A 341 12.91 4.30 -5.28
C ASP A 341 12.09 3.01 -5.22
N ASP A 342 12.67 1.97 -4.63
CA ASP A 342 12.04 0.65 -4.47
C ASP A 342 11.10 0.56 -3.27
N ILE A 343 9.98 1.27 -3.37
CA ILE A 343 8.96 1.34 -2.32
C ILE A 343 8.06 0.10 -2.38
N VAL A 344 8.33 -0.88 -1.50
CA VAL A 344 7.58 -2.13 -1.33
C VAL A 344 7.35 -2.40 0.17
N HIS A 345 6.29 -3.13 0.55
CA HIS A 345 6.08 -3.51 1.95
C HIS A 345 7.04 -4.63 2.37
N GLY A 346 7.97 -4.32 3.27
CA GLY A 346 8.98 -5.26 3.77
C GLY A 346 8.43 -6.38 4.66
N ASN A 347 7.33 -6.12 5.38
CA ASN A 347 6.67 -7.06 6.30
C ASN A 347 5.73 -8.05 5.58
N LEU A 348 5.71 -8.01 4.24
CA LEU A 348 4.91 -8.88 3.40
C LEU A 348 5.82 -9.73 2.51
N THR A 349 5.32 -10.90 2.12
CA THR A 349 6.00 -11.73 1.11
C THR A 349 5.88 -11.09 -0.28
N VAL A 350 6.73 -11.52 -1.21
CA VAL A 350 6.67 -11.06 -2.61
C VAL A 350 5.28 -11.31 -3.20
N GLU A 351 4.76 -12.53 -3.04
CA GLU A 351 3.43 -12.92 -3.51
C GLU A 351 2.32 -12.06 -2.88
N GLU A 352 2.37 -11.82 -1.56
CA GLU A 352 1.35 -11.02 -0.89
C GLU A 352 1.32 -9.58 -1.40
N ASN A 353 2.49 -8.97 -1.61
CA ASN A 353 2.60 -7.64 -2.21
C ASN A 353 1.89 -7.57 -3.58
N LEU A 354 2.18 -8.52 -4.47
CA LEU A 354 1.56 -8.60 -5.80
C LEU A 354 0.04 -8.82 -5.69
N TRP A 355 -0.40 -9.76 -4.84
CA TRP A 355 -1.83 -10.02 -4.62
C TRP A 355 -2.59 -8.84 -4.04
N PHE A 356 -1.98 -8.08 -3.14
CA PHE A 356 -2.59 -6.87 -2.64
C PHE A 356 -2.76 -5.88 -3.78
N SER A 357 -1.72 -5.58 -4.56
CA SER A 357 -1.84 -4.69 -5.73
C SER A 357 -2.94 -5.15 -6.71
N ALA A 358 -2.97 -6.46 -7.01
CA ALA A 358 -3.98 -7.09 -7.88
C ALA A 358 -5.40 -6.77 -7.41
N ARG A 359 -5.70 -7.04 -6.14
CA ARG A 359 -7.07 -6.95 -5.60
C ARG A 359 -7.65 -5.53 -5.60
N TYR A 360 -6.81 -4.49 -5.53
CA TYR A 360 -7.28 -3.10 -5.55
C TYR A 360 -7.36 -2.50 -6.95
N ARG A 361 -6.51 -2.96 -7.87
CA ARG A 361 -6.31 -2.28 -9.17
C ARG A 361 -6.86 -3.07 -10.35
N LEU A 362 -7.06 -4.38 -10.22
CA LEU A 362 -7.77 -5.17 -11.23
C LEU A 362 -9.26 -4.83 -11.27
N SER A 363 -9.88 -5.13 -12.41
CA SER A 363 -11.30 -4.91 -12.63
C SER A 363 -12.16 -5.75 -11.69
N LEU A 364 -13.21 -5.16 -11.13
CA LEU A 364 -14.18 -5.86 -10.28
C LEU A 364 -14.90 -7.02 -10.97
N ASN A 365 -15.03 -6.96 -12.29
CA ASN A 365 -15.76 -7.97 -13.07
C ASN A 365 -14.90 -9.22 -13.36
N MET A 366 -13.60 -9.16 -13.07
CA MET A 366 -12.67 -10.25 -13.35
C MET A 366 -12.86 -11.39 -12.33
N SER A 367 -12.94 -12.63 -12.81
CA SER A 367 -13.08 -13.80 -11.94
C SER A 367 -11.84 -13.98 -11.07
N LYS A 368 -11.99 -14.67 -9.92
CA LYS A 368 -10.83 -14.97 -9.07
C LYS A 368 -9.78 -15.82 -9.79
N ALA A 369 -10.21 -16.69 -10.72
CA ALA A 369 -9.32 -17.53 -11.52
C ALA A 369 -8.44 -16.67 -12.44
N ASP A 370 -9.05 -15.71 -13.14
CA ASP A 370 -8.32 -14.79 -14.03
C ASP A 370 -7.34 -13.91 -13.23
N GLN A 371 -7.72 -13.47 -12.03
CA GLN A 371 -6.82 -12.73 -11.14
C GLN A 371 -5.59 -13.57 -10.75
N VAL A 372 -5.77 -14.87 -10.48
CA VAL A 372 -4.65 -15.79 -10.23
C VAL A 372 -3.75 -15.84 -11.45
N LEU A 373 -4.30 -16.02 -12.66
CA LEU A 373 -3.52 -16.11 -13.89
C LEU A 373 -2.68 -14.87 -14.16
N VAL A 374 -3.24 -13.67 -13.95
CA VAL A 374 -2.49 -12.42 -14.11
C VAL A 374 -1.30 -12.37 -13.15
N VAL A 375 -1.48 -12.76 -11.90
CA VAL A 375 -0.40 -12.77 -10.90
C VAL A 375 0.66 -13.83 -11.24
N GLU A 376 0.26 -15.05 -11.63
CA GLU A 376 1.19 -16.11 -12.05
C GLU A 376 2.03 -15.69 -13.25
N ARG A 377 1.39 -15.14 -14.29
CA ARG A 377 2.08 -14.64 -15.49
C ARG A 377 3.19 -13.66 -15.14
N ILE A 378 2.93 -12.76 -14.20
CA ILE A 378 3.90 -11.71 -13.83
C ILE A 378 5.02 -12.25 -12.94
N ILE A 379 4.70 -13.18 -12.04
CA ILE A 379 5.72 -13.88 -11.25
C ILE A 379 6.68 -14.63 -12.17
N ASP A 380 6.16 -15.31 -13.19
CA ASP A 380 6.96 -16.05 -14.17
C ASP A 380 7.77 -15.11 -15.07
N ALA A 381 7.11 -14.10 -15.67
CA ALA A 381 7.75 -13.13 -16.57
C ALA A 381 8.91 -12.37 -15.93
N LEU A 382 8.83 -12.07 -14.64
CA LEU A 382 9.88 -11.39 -13.89
C LEU A 382 10.86 -12.35 -13.19
N GLY A 383 10.68 -13.67 -13.32
CA GLY A 383 11.52 -14.69 -12.69
C GLY A 383 11.53 -14.61 -11.17
N LEU A 384 10.35 -14.45 -10.56
CA LEU A 384 10.15 -14.31 -9.10
C LEU A 384 9.75 -15.61 -8.41
N GLU A 385 9.67 -16.73 -9.15
CA GLU A 385 9.14 -18.00 -8.63
C GLU A 385 9.91 -18.53 -7.41
N SER A 386 11.25 -18.43 -7.44
CA SER A 386 12.10 -18.89 -6.33
C SER A 386 11.95 -18.08 -5.04
N ILE A 387 11.44 -16.84 -5.13
CA ILE A 387 11.34 -15.90 -4.01
C ILE A 387 9.90 -15.51 -3.67
N ARG A 388 8.90 -16.15 -4.28
CA ARG A 388 7.47 -15.83 -4.12
C ARG A 388 7.02 -15.80 -2.66
N SER A 389 7.44 -16.78 -1.87
CA SER A 389 7.10 -16.93 -0.45
C SER A 389 8.10 -16.25 0.48
N SER A 390 9.16 -15.66 -0.07
CA SER A 390 10.17 -14.97 0.71
C SER A 390 9.67 -13.60 1.14
N MET A 391 10.02 -13.21 2.37
CA MET A 391 9.76 -11.88 2.89
C MET A 391 10.62 -10.85 2.17
N VAL A 392 10.04 -9.72 1.77
CA VAL A 392 10.78 -8.66 1.07
C VAL A 392 11.88 -8.08 1.97
N GLY A 393 11.60 -7.96 3.27
CA GLY A 393 12.53 -7.43 4.27
C GLY A 393 12.46 -5.92 4.42
N THR A 394 12.85 -5.45 5.59
CA THR A 394 12.97 -4.02 5.93
C THR A 394 14.45 -3.63 6.01
N VAL A 395 14.74 -2.37 6.31
CA VAL A 395 16.13 -1.93 6.57
C VAL A 395 16.72 -2.66 7.77
N GLU A 396 15.90 -2.96 8.78
CA GLU A 396 16.31 -3.64 10.00
C GLU A 396 16.40 -5.17 9.83
N LYS A 397 15.52 -5.77 9.02
CA LYS A 397 15.47 -7.21 8.79
C LYS A 397 15.77 -7.52 7.33
N ARG A 398 16.93 -8.13 7.10
CA ARG A 398 17.36 -8.59 5.78
C ARG A 398 16.30 -9.52 5.16
N GLY A 399 15.92 -9.23 3.92
CA GLY A 399 15.04 -10.06 3.10
C GLY A 399 15.65 -10.34 1.74
N ILE A 400 14.90 -10.11 0.67
CA ILE A 400 15.34 -10.32 -0.72
C ILE A 400 16.41 -9.33 -1.15
N SER A 401 17.17 -9.68 -2.20
CA SER A 401 18.21 -8.80 -2.77
C SER A 401 17.62 -7.52 -3.36
N GLY A 402 18.45 -6.47 -3.51
CA GLY A 402 18.03 -5.20 -4.12
C GLY A 402 17.47 -5.38 -5.53
N GLY A 403 18.16 -6.14 -6.37
CA GLY A 403 17.69 -6.44 -7.73
C GLY A 403 16.39 -7.26 -7.77
N GLN A 404 16.21 -8.20 -6.84
CA GLN A 404 14.93 -8.90 -6.69
C GLN A 404 13.82 -7.93 -6.28
N ARG A 405 14.10 -7.00 -5.36
CA ARG A 405 13.16 -5.97 -4.91
C ARG A 405 12.76 -5.02 -6.04
N LYS A 406 13.70 -4.62 -6.90
CA LYS A 406 13.45 -3.83 -8.11
C LYS A 406 12.47 -4.53 -9.05
N ARG A 407 12.66 -5.84 -9.27
CA ARG A 407 11.73 -6.66 -10.06
C ARG A 407 10.34 -6.72 -9.43
N VAL A 408 10.24 -6.91 -8.11
CA VAL A 408 8.94 -6.87 -7.40
C VAL A 408 8.27 -5.49 -7.53
N ASN A 409 9.05 -4.41 -7.44
CA ASN A 409 8.58 -3.03 -7.62
C ASN A 409 7.95 -2.83 -9.02
N VAL A 410 8.60 -3.32 -10.07
CA VAL A 410 8.05 -3.34 -11.44
C VAL A 410 6.78 -4.19 -11.51
N GLY A 411 6.80 -5.39 -10.91
CA GLY A 411 5.66 -6.31 -10.88
C GLY A 411 4.41 -5.71 -10.22
N LEU A 412 4.55 -4.90 -9.17
CA LEU A 412 3.44 -4.22 -8.50
C LEU A 412 2.62 -3.33 -9.45
N GLU A 413 3.26 -2.69 -10.44
CA GLU A 413 2.59 -1.86 -11.45
C GLU A 413 2.13 -2.68 -12.66
N MET A 414 2.82 -3.76 -13.03
CA MET A 414 2.40 -4.65 -14.13
C MET A 414 1.12 -5.43 -13.79
N VAL A 415 0.94 -5.81 -12.51
CA VAL A 415 -0.20 -6.64 -12.04
C VAL A 415 -1.56 -5.99 -12.28
N MET A 416 -1.63 -4.67 -12.39
CA MET A 416 -2.88 -3.99 -12.68
C MET A 416 -3.27 -3.97 -14.17
N GLU A 417 -2.52 -4.65 -15.03
CA GLU A 417 -2.68 -4.63 -16.49
C GLU A 417 -2.81 -3.18 -17.03
N PRO A 418 -1.73 -2.37 -16.93
CA PRO A 418 -1.73 -1.00 -17.41
C PRO A 418 -1.94 -0.91 -18.93
N SER A 419 -2.54 0.19 -19.38
CA SER A 419 -2.54 0.61 -20.78
C SER A 419 -1.34 1.48 -21.13
N LEU A 420 -0.83 2.20 -20.12
CA LEU A 420 0.39 2.99 -20.17
C LEU A 420 1.24 2.63 -18.95
N LEU A 421 2.51 2.30 -19.17
CA LEU A 421 3.46 1.96 -18.11
C LEU A 421 4.68 2.86 -18.23
N ILE A 422 4.92 3.67 -17.21
CA ILE A 422 6.06 4.57 -17.11
C ILE A 422 7.02 4.03 -16.04
N LEU A 423 8.30 3.86 -16.38
CA LEU A 423 9.32 3.37 -15.46
C LEU A 423 10.51 4.32 -15.39
N ASP A 424 10.89 4.69 -14.17
CA ASP A 424 12.06 5.52 -13.90
C ASP A 424 13.23 4.64 -13.43
N GLU A 425 14.24 4.50 -14.28
CA GLU A 425 15.45 3.68 -14.06
C GLU A 425 15.17 2.25 -13.56
N PRO A 426 14.38 1.43 -14.29
CA PRO A 426 14.05 0.07 -13.84
C PRO A 426 15.23 -0.90 -13.83
N THR A 427 16.31 -0.58 -14.56
CA THR A 427 17.51 -1.43 -14.68
C THR A 427 18.66 -1.00 -13.76
N SER A 428 18.51 0.10 -13.02
CA SER A 428 19.54 0.56 -12.09
C SER A 428 19.70 -0.43 -10.93
N GLY A 429 20.94 -0.81 -10.62
CA GLY A 429 21.27 -1.78 -9.58
C GLY A 429 20.94 -3.25 -9.91
N LEU A 430 20.60 -3.55 -11.17
CA LEU A 430 20.45 -4.92 -11.67
C LEU A 430 21.70 -5.40 -12.40
N ASP A 431 21.94 -6.72 -12.34
CA ASP A 431 22.89 -7.37 -13.23
C ASP A 431 22.35 -7.39 -14.67
N SER A 432 23.23 -7.64 -15.64
CA SER A 432 22.89 -7.62 -17.07
C SER A 432 21.81 -8.65 -17.43
N THR A 433 21.84 -9.84 -16.81
CA THR A 433 20.87 -10.90 -17.09
C THR A 433 19.48 -10.56 -16.53
N SER A 434 19.42 -10.06 -15.30
CA SER A 434 18.16 -9.59 -14.70
C SER A 434 17.58 -8.38 -15.44
N SER A 435 18.42 -7.44 -15.87
CA SER A 435 17.99 -6.29 -16.68
C SER A 435 17.35 -6.72 -18.00
N GLN A 436 17.95 -7.71 -18.66
CA GLN A 436 17.41 -8.26 -19.90
C GLN A 436 16.08 -8.99 -19.68
N LEU A 437 15.91 -9.70 -18.56
CA LEU A 437 14.63 -10.32 -18.18
C LEU A 437 13.53 -9.28 -18.00
N VAL A 438 13.82 -8.18 -17.28
CA VAL A 438 12.84 -7.09 -17.09
C VAL A 438 12.45 -6.45 -18.42
N LEU A 439 13.42 -6.11 -19.28
CA LEU A 439 13.10 -5.53 -20.59
C LEU A 439 12.34 -6.50 -21.50
N LYS A 440 12.67 -7.80 -21.48
CA LYS A 440 11.91 -8.82 -22.22
C LYS A 440 10.46 -8.89 -21.72
N ALA A 441 10.23 -8.83 -20.42
CA ALA A 441 8.88 -8.79 -19.85
C ALA A 441 8.12 -7.52 -20.25
N LEU A 442 8.77 -6.34 -20.23
CA LEU A 442 8.18 -5.09 -20.69
C LEU A 442 7.83 -5.11 -22.18
N ARG A 443 8.71 -5.66 -23.02
CA ARG A 443 8.47 -5.82 -24.46
C ARG A 443 7.29 -6.77 -24.72
N ARG A 444 7.15 -7.85 -23.95
CA ARG A 444 5.97 -8.74 -24.04
C ARG A 444 4.69 -7.99 -23.72
N GLU A 445 4.66 -7.18 -22.67
CA GLU A 445 3.47 -6.35 -22.37
C GLU A 445 3.21 -5.29 -23.46
N ALA A 446 4.26 -4.71 -24.04
CA ALA A 446 4.12 -3.80 -25.17
C ALA A 446 3.47 -4.49 -26.37
N LEU A 447 3.87 -5.71 -26.74
CA LEU A 447 3.25 -6.48 -27.84
C LEU A 447 1.75 -6.74 -27.65
N VAL A 448 1.26 -6.80 -26.40
CA VAL A 448 -0.18 -6.93 -26.08
C VAL A 448 -0.93 -5.59 -26.32
N GLY A 449 -0.22 -4.50 -26.59
CA GLY A 449 -0.77 -3.18 -26.90
C GLY A 449 -0.59 -2.15 -25.79
N VAL A 450 0.27 -2.41 -24.80
CA VAL A 450 0.64 -1.44 -23.75
C VAL A 450 1.62 -0.42 -24.33
N ASN A 451 1.49 0.84 -23.93
CA ASN A 451 2.47 1.88 -24.20
C ASN A 451 3.51 1.90 -23.06
N VAL A 452 4.79 1.67 -23.34
CA VAL A 452 5.82 1.57 -22.29
C VAL A 452 6.86 2.67 -22.48
N GLY A 453 7.00 3.56 -21.48
CA GLY A 453 8.04 4.59 -21.43
C GLY A 453 9.06 4.28 -20.33
N VAL A 454 10.34 4.24 -20.66
CA VAL A 454 11.41 3.86 -19.73
C VAL A 454 12.53 4.91 -19.71
N VAL A 455 12.87 5.45 -18.55
CA VAL A 455 14.09 6.27 -18.38
C VAL A 455 15.29 5.39 -18.04
N LEU A 456 16.41 5.60 -18.74
CA LEU A 456 17.65 4.86 -18.56
C LEU A 456 18.84 5.81 -18.50
N HIS A 457 19.85 5.44 -17.71
CA HIS A 457 21.06 6.24 -17.53
C HIS A 457 22.21 5.76 -18.44
N GLN A 458 22.53 4.46 -18.48
CA GLN A 458 23.55 3.89 -19.39
C GLN A 458 23.21 2.41 -19.71
N PRO A 459 22.51 2.11 -20.82
CA PRO A 459 22.17 0.74 -21.18
C PRO A 459 23.28 0.06 -21.99
N SER A 460 23.51 -1.23 -21.76
CA SER A 460 24.37 -2.02 -22.64
C SER A 460 23.81 -2.11 -24.06
N TYR A 461 24.68 -2.33 -25.05
CA TYR A 461 24.30 -2.48 -26.45
C TYR A 461 23.15 -3.48 -26.69
N SER A 462 23.22 -4.63 -26.01
CA SER A 462 22.21 -5.68 -26.08
C SER A 462 20.85 -5.25 -25.53
N LEU A 463 20.81 -4.35 -24.55
CA LEU A 463 19.58 -3.78 -24.01
C LEU A 463 19.06 -2.65 -24.91
N PHE A 464 19.95 -1.84 -25.46
CA PHE A 464 19.61 -0.76 -26.38
C PHE A 464 18.83 -1.26 -27.61
N ARG A 465 19.27 -2.37 -28.21
CA ARG A 465 18.58 -3.03 -29.34
C ARG A 465 17.21 -3.64 -29.00
N LEU A 466 16.82 -3.69 -27.72
CA LEU A 466 15.50 -4.21 -27.35
C LEU A 466 14.39 -3.16 -27.40
N PHE A 467 14.74 -1.87 -27.44
CA PHE A 467 13.78 -0.77 -27.54
C PHE A 467 13.29 -0.58 -28.97
N ASP A 468 12.05 -0.13 -29.11
CA ASP A 468 11.48 0.19 -30.41
C ASP A 468 11.78 1.65 -30.78
N ASP A 469 11.66 2.56 -29.81
CA ASP A 469 11.96 3.99 -29.96
C ASP A 469 12.95 4.47 -28.89
N VAL A 470 13.71 5.52 -29.20
CA VAL A 470 14.54 6.24 -28.24
C VAL A 470 14.33 7.75 -28.34
N MET A 471 14.34 8.41 -27.18
CA MET A 471 14.30 9.85 -27.03
C MET A 471 15.56 10.33 -26.32
N PHE A 472 16.37 11.16 -26.98
CA PHE A 472 17.53 11.80 -26.38
C PHE A 472 17.19 13.22 -25.91
N LEU A 473 17.43 13.50 -24.64
CA LEU A 473 17.27 14.81 -24.01
C LEU A 473 18.63 15.44 -23.72
N ALA A 474 18.83 16.70 -24.12
CA ALA A 474 20.00 17.50 -23.76
C ALA A 474 19.80 18.27 -22.44
N LYS A 475 20.90 18.82 -21.89
CA LYS A 475 20.86 19.74 -20.75
C LYS A 475 19.91 20.91 -21.04
N GLY A 476 19.05 21.25 -20.07
CA GLY A 476 17.97 22.23 -20.25
C GLY A 476 16.65 21.64 -20.75
N GLY A 477 16.55 20.30 -20.83
CA GLY A 477 15.31 19.58 -21.11
C GLY A 477 14.78 19.82 -22.51
N ARG A 478 15.69 19.70 -23.49
CA ARG A 478 15.40 19.89 -24.92
C ARG A 478 15.57 18.57 -25.65
N THR A 479 14.67 18.27 -26.57
CA THR A 479 14.74 17.06 -27.40
C THR A 479 15.82 17.22 -28.46
N VAL A 480 16.65 16.19 -28.63
CA VAL A 480 17.69 16.09 -29.67
C VAL A 480 17.30 15.06 -30.75
N TYR A 481 16.60 14.02 -30.33
CA TYR A 481 16.11 12.98 -31.21
C TYR A 481 14.92 12.29 -30.53
N LEU A 482 13.92 11.91 -31.31
CA LEU A 482 12.83 11.04 -30.93
C LEU A 482 12.42 10.21 -32.15
N GLY A 483 12.67 8.91 -32.12
CA GLY A 483 12.38 8.03 -33.25
C GLY A 483 12.83 6.59 -33.01
N PRO A 484 12.76 5.73 -34.04
CA PRO A 484 13.11 4.33 -33.93
C PRO A 484 14.61 4.13 -33.72
N VAL A 485 14.98 3.11 -32.94
CA VAL A 485 16.38 2.85 -32.58
C VAL A 485 17.28 2.62 -33.80
N ASP A 486 16.75 2.00 -34.86
CA ASP A 486 17.50 1.67 -36.06
C ASP A 486 17.92 2.92 -36.88
N GLU A 487 17.18 4.02 -36.76
CA GLU A 487 17.46 5.26 -37.50
C GLU A 487 18.45 6.19 -36.77
N VAL A 488 18.75 5.92 -35.50
CA VAL A 488 19.60 6.76 -34.65
C VAL A 488 20.97 6.98 -35.30
N GLU A 489 21.65 5.90 -35.71
CA GLU A 489 23.00 5.98 -36.29
C GLU A 489 22.99 6.79 -37.60
N SER A 490 21.96 6.61 -38.43
CA SER A 490 21.80 7.34 -39.68
C SER A 490 21.54 8.85 -39.46
N TYR A 491 20.73 9.20 -38.46
CA TYR A 491 20.43 10.59 -38.11
C TYR A 491 21.68 11.32 -37.60
N PHE A 492 22.41 10.73 -36.66
CA PHE A 492 23.63 11.36 -36.15
C PHE A 492 24.75 11.44 -37.21
N SER A 493 24.84 10.44 -38.09
CA SER A 493 25.78 10.47 -39.23
C SER A 493 25.48 11.60 -40.20
N SER A 494 24.20 11.90 -40.47
CA SER A 494 23.79 13.04 -41.32
C SER A 494 24.23 14.40 -40.76
N MET A 495 24.51 14.48 -39.46
CA MET A 495 24.99 15.68 -38.78
C MET A 495 26.52 15.74 -38.63
N GLY A 496 27.26 14.78 -39.20
CA GLY A 496 28.72 14.66 -39.08
C GLY A 496 29.20 13.97 -37.80
N ILE A 497 28.30 13.35 -37.03
CA ILE A 497 28.65 12.58 -35.82
C ILE A 497 28.68 11.10 -36.22
N VAL A 498 29.86 10.64 -36.62
CA VAL A 498 30.11 9.22 -36.91
C VAL A 498 30.39 8.49 -35.61
N ILE A 499 29.71 7.38 -35.37
CA ILE A 499 29.91 6.54 -34.18
C ILE A 499 31.03 5.54 -34.49
N PRO A 500 32.14 5.52 -33.74
CA PRO A 500 33.24 4.61 -34.01
C PRO A 500 32.84 3.13 -33.85
N GLU A 501 33.48 2.26 -34.65
CA GLU A 501 33.30 0.82 -34.52
C GLU A 501 33.75 0.36 -33.12
N ARG A 502 32.95 -0.52 -32.49
CA ARG A 502 33.15 -1.08 -31.13
C ARG A 502 32.83 -0.16 -29.95
N ILE A 503 32.27 1.03 -30.19
CA ILE A 503 31.69 1.86 -29.13
C ILE A 503 30.18 1.65 -29.08
N ASN A 504 29.61 1.67 -27.87
CA ASN A 504 28.16 1.59 -27.68
C ASN A 504 27.51 2.91 -28.16
N PRO A 505 26.60 2.89 -29.15
CA PRO A 505 25.97 4.10 -29.68
C PRO A 505 25.34 5.04 -28.63
N PRO A 506 24.52 4.57 -27.66
CA PRO A 506 23.95 5.46 -26.65
C PRO A 506 25.02 6.14 -25.79
N ASP A 507 26.11 5.45 -25.45
CA ASP A 507 27.18 6.03 -24.61
C ASP A 507 27.91 7.13 -25.38
N HIS A 508 28.28 6.88 -26.64
CA HIS A 508 28.90 7.89 -27.50
C HIS A 508 28.01 9.12 -27.69
N ILE A 509 26.71 8.92 -27.95
CA ILE A 509 25.75 10.03 -28.09
C ILE A 509 25.65 10.83 -26.78
N MET A 510 25.65 10.16 -25.63
CA MET A 510 25.64 10.84 -24.33
C MET A 510 26.92 11.65 -24.10
N ASP A 511 28.09 11.13 -24.45
CA ASP A 511 29.36 11.86 -24.33
C ASP A 511 29.40 13.10 -25.24
N VAL A 512 28.82 13.02 -26.44
CA VAL A 512 28.64 14.16 -27.34
C VAL A 512 27.67 15.19 -26.75
N LEU A 513 26.58 14.76 -26.12
CA LEU A 513 25.62 15.66 -25.45
C LEU A 513 26.21 16.34 -24.21
N GLU A 514 27.15 15.70 -23.52
CA GLU A 514 27.89 16.31 -22.41
C GLU A 514 29.00 17.26 -22.87
N GLY A 515 29.46 17.12 -24.11
CA GLY A 515 30.58 17.87 -24.68
C GLY A 515 31.95 17.26 -24.38
N VAL A 516 31.98 16.00 -23.94
CA VAL A 516 33.22 15.24 -23.66
C VAL A 516 33.87 14.77 -24.96
N CYS A 517 33.05 14.23 -25.86
CA CYS A 517 33.47 13.84 -27.21
C CYS A 517 33.04 14.90 -28.21
N LYS A 518 33.99 15.40 -29.01
CA LYS A 518 33.72 16.33 -30.10
C LYS A 518 33.84 15.57 -31.43
N PRO A 519 32.93 15.77 -32.39
CA PRO A 519 33.02 15.13 -33.70
C PRO A 519 34.35 15.51 -34.38
N GLU A 520 35.02 14.53 -34.99
CA GLU A 520 36.29 14.73 -35.69
C GLU A 520 36.18 15.75 -36.84
N SER A 521 34.99 15.89 -37.42
CA SER A 521 34.70 16.84 -38.48
C SER A 521 34.65 18.31 -38.03
N ASN A 522 34.45 18.60 -36.73
CA ASN A 522 34.37 19.98 -36.24
C ASN A 522 34.80 20.12 -34.75
N PRO A 523 36.06 20.48 -34.46
CA PRO A 523 36.59 20.58 -33.08
C PRO A 523 36.03 21.74 -32.24
N THR A 524 35.25 22.66 -32.84
CA THR A 524 34.53 23.75 -32.15
C THR A 524 33.04 23.49 -31.99
N PHE A 525 32.57 22.27 -32.24
CA PHE A 525 31.16 21.89 -32.13
C PHE A 525 30.59 22.16 -30.73
N ASP A 526 29.58 23.04 -30.64
CA ASP A 526 28.78 23.25 -29.42
C ASP A 526 27.59 22.28 -29.39
N PRO A 527 27.50 21.39 -28.38
CA PRO A 527 26.36 20.48 -28.20
C PRO A 527 24.99 21.19 -28.13
N LYS A 528 24.94 22.49 -27.82
CA LYS A 528 23.70 23.30 -27.81
C LYS A 528 23.04 23.45 -29.17
N ILE A 529 23.75 23.15 -30.27
CA ILE A 529 23.23 23.20 -31.64
C ILE A 529 22.30 22.01 -31.93
N LEU A 530 22.50 20.87 -31.27
CA LEU A 530 21.77 19.62 -31.57
C LEU A 530 20.24 19.75 -31.45
N PRO A 531 19.69 20.37 -30.38
CA PRO A 531 18.24 20.60 -30.30
C PRO A 531 17.69 21.50 -31.42
N VAL A 532 18.48 22.46 -31.90
CA VAL A 532 18.05 23.36 -33.00
C VAL A 532 17.95 22.58 -34.31
N LYS A 533 18.93 21.72 -34.59
CA LYS A 533 18.90 20.83 -35.77
C LYS A 533 17.71 19.87 -35.74
N TRP A 534 17.35 19.34 -34.56
CA TRP A 534 16.17 18.49 -34.42
C TRP A 534 14.86 19.21 -34.75
N ILE A 535 14.73 20.47 -34.31
CA ILE A 535 13.57 21.30 -34.60
C ILE A 535 13.48 21.59 -36.11
N GLN A 536 14.61 21.91 -36.75
CA GLN A 536 14.69 22.11 -38.20
C GLN A 536 14.37 20.84 -38.99
N TYR A 537 14.87 19.68 -38.54
CA TYR A 537 14.64 18.39 -39.21
C TYR A 537 13.15 18.00 -39.27
N ASN A 538 12.37 18.38 -38.26
CA ASN A 538 10.93 18.05 -38.17
C ASN A 538 10.01 19.24 -38.48
N ASP A 539 10.55 20.36 -38.98
CA ASP A 539 9.80 21.60 -39.24
C ASP A 539 8.94 22.11 -38.05
N PHE A 540 9.44 21.97 -36.81
CA PHE A 540 8.74 22.48 -35.62
C PHE A 540 8.91 24.00 -35.43
N SER A 541 8.01 24.61 -34.67
CA SER A 541 8.06 26.04 -34.38
C SER A 541 9.28 26.40 -33.50
N MET A 542 10.11 27.33 -33.96
CA MET A 542 11.35 27.69 -33.26
C MET A 542 11.08 28.52 -31.98
N PRO A 543 11.48 28.02 -30.79
CA PRO A 543 11.28 28.72 -29.51
C PRO A 543 12.03 30.06 -29.47
N PRO A 544 11.50 31.11 -28.79
CA PRO A 544 12.14 32.43 -28.74
C PRO A 544 13.56 32.38 -28.17
N ASP A 545 13.79 31.56 -27.13
CA ASP A 545 15.09 31.36 -26.49
C ASP A 545 16.18 30.78 -27.43
N LEU A 546 15.77 30.11 -28.52
CA LEU A 546 16.66 29.43 -29.46
C LEU A 546 16.87 30.19 -30.77
N ARG A 547 16.08 31.24 -31.03
CA ARG A 547 16.21 32.07 -32.26
C ARG A 547 17.56 32.76 -32.36
N GLY A 548 18.13 33.23 -31.25
CA GLY A 548 19.46 33.84 -31.23
C GLY A 548 20.58 32.85 -31.57
N ILE A 549 20.48 31.62 -31.06
CA ILE A 549 21.44 30.55 -31.37
C ILE A 549 21.27 30.11 -32.84
N ALA A 550 20.04 29.95 -33.32
CA ALA A 550 19.77 29.65 -34.73
C ALA A 550 20.30 30.75 -35.67
N ALA A 551 20.11 32.03 -35.34
CA ALA A 551 20.65 33.15 -36.11
C ALA A 551 22.18 33.15 -36.15
N SER A 552 22.85 32.82 -35.03
CA SER A 552 24.31 32.67 -35.00
C SER A 552 24.82 31.48 -35.84
N ILE A 553 24.03 30.39 -35.94
CA ILE A 553 24.34 29.25 -36.81
C ILE A 553 24.23 29.67 -38.29
N SER A 554 23.18 30.42 -38.67
CA SER A 554 23.03 30.95 -40.03
C SER A 554 24.12 31.95 -40.42
N GLN A 555 24.70 32.67 -39.45
CA GLN A 555 25.76 33.66 -39.65
C GLN A 555 27.18 33.06 -39.61
N SER A 556 27.35 31.85 -39.07
CA SER A 556 28.65 31.19 -38.89
C SER A 556 29.33 30.69 -40.18
N SER A 557 28.77 30.94 -41.37
CA SER A 557 29.44 30.74 -42.65
C SER A 557 30.33 31.91 -43.09
N VAL A 558 30.44 33.00 -42.31
CA VAL A 558 31.37 34.10 -42.59
C VAL A 558 32.03 34.61 -41.30
N GLU A 559 33.32 34.30 -41.22
CA GLU A 559 34.40 34.95 -40.47
C GLU A 559 34.42 35.03 -38.93
N MET A 560 35.68 35.00 -38.50
CA MET A 560 36.27 34.84 -37.18
C MET A 560 36.52 36.23 -36.56
N GLY A 561 36.16 36.42 -35.29
CA GLY A 561 36.43 37.70 -34.61
C GLY A 561 36.04 37.67 -33.13
N SER A 562 37.01 38.02 -32.30
CA SER A 562 37.03 38.05 -30.84
C SER A 562 35.85 38.77 -30.17
N ARG A 563 35.50 38.34 -28.94
CA ARG A 563 34.76 39.19 -28.01
C ARG A 563 35.15 38.95 -26.55
N SER A 564 35.58 40.04 -25.92
CA SER A 564 36.00 40.20 -24.54
C SER A 564 34.98 39.75 -23.51
N GLU A 565 35.50 39.25 -22.40
CA GLU A 565 34.83 39.16 -21.10
C GLU A 565 34.48 40.57 -20.60
N ASN A 566 33.19 40.82 -20.37
CA ASN A 566 32.73 41.87 -19.47
C ASN A 566 32.09 41.22 -18.25
N THR A 567 32.81 41.32 -17.14
CA THR A 567 32.35 41.01 -15.79
C THR A 567 31.50 42.19 -15.29
N GLU A 568 30.19 42.04 -15.27
CA GLU A 568 29.31 42.94 -14.50
C GLU A 568 28.98 42.29 -13.15
N SER A 569 29.64 42.80 -12.12
CA SER A 569 29.33 42.60 -10.72
C SER A 569 28.08 43.39 -10.35
N SER A 570 26.96 42.69 -10.11
CA SER A 570 25.82 43.23 -9.36
C SER A 570 25.67 42.49 -8.04
N THR A 571 26.44 42.91 -7.05
CA THR A 571 26.28 42.50 -5.65
C THR A 571 25.03 43.17 -5.10
N SER A 572 23.86 42.54 -5.29
CA SER A 572 22.63 42.93 -4.61
C SER A 572 22.72 42.56 -3.13
N MET A 573 22.80 43.59 -2.28
CA MET A 573 22.71 43.54 -0.83
C MET A 573 21.39 42.85 -0.41
N LYS A 574 21.46 41.58 0.00
CA LYS A 574 20.33 40.87 0.60
C LYS A 574 20.18 41.28 2.06
N ALA A 575 19.22 42.17 2.32
CA ALA A 575 18.69 42.44 3.65
C ALA A 575 18.15 41.14 4.27
N ARG A 576 18.55 40.88 5.51
CA ARG A 576 18.15 39.74 6.34
C ARG A 576 16.65 39.85 6.66
N LYS A 577 15.78 39.23 5.85
CA LYS A 577 14.34 39.12 6.12
C LYS A 577 14.08 38.07 7.20
N SER A 578 13.08 38.33 8.05
CA SER A 578 12.81 37.49 9.22
C SER A 578 12.24 36.12 8.80
N PHE A 579 12.79 35.07 9.40
CA PHE A 579 12.44 33.65 9.21
C PHE A 579 10.93 33.37 9.32
N ILE A 580 10.21 34.15 10.13
CA ILE A 580 8.77 34.00 10.35
C ILE A 580 7.96 34.49 9.14
N GLN A 581 8.43 35.53 8.45
CA GLN A 581 7.72 36.08 7.29
C GLN A 581 7.98 35.27 6.01
N GLU A 582 9.19 34.72 5.86
CA GLU A 582 9.46 33.69 4.84
C GLU A 582 8.61 32.44 5.09
N PHE A 583 8.52 31.97 6.34
CA PHE A 583 7.65 30.86 6.71
C PHE A 583 6.17 31.13 6.40
N TRP A 584 5.66 32.33 6.69
CA TRP A 584 4.26 32.68 6.41
C TRP A 584 3.97 32.82 4.91
N GLN A 585 4.85 33.42 4.12
CA GLN A 585 4.69 33.54 2.66
C GLN A 585 4.86 32.17 1.96
N GLU A 586 5.78 31.34 2.45
CA GLU A 586 5.92 29.97 2.01
C GLU A 586 4.66 29.16 2.40
N PHE A 587 4.13 29.32 3.61
CA PHE A 587 2.92 28.64 4.07
C PHE A 587 1.66 29.05 3.29
N THR A 588 1.46 30.33 2.97
CA THR A 588 0.29 30.80 2.20
C THR A 588 0.34 30.35 0.75
N SER A 589 1.50 30.44 0.08
CA SER A 589 1.66 29.89 -1.27
C SER A 589 1.56 28.35 -1.31
N LEU A 590 1.97 27.67 -0.22
CA LEU A 590 1.72 26.24 -0.04
C LEU A 590 0.24 25.95 0.16
N LEU A 591 -0.52 26.82 0.83
CA LEU A 591 -1.95 26.70 1.04
C LEU A 591 -2.75 26.91 -0.25
N GLU A 592 -2.39 27.84 -1.12
CA GLU A 592 -3.09 28.05 -2.41
C GLU A 592 -2.97 26.84 -3.34
N VAL A 593 -1.75 26.35 -3.60
CA VAL A 593 -1.52 25.12 -4.40
C VAL A 593 -2.25 23.90 -3.81
N ARG A 594 -2.42 23.92 -2.48
CA ARG A 594 -3.04 22.86 -1.67
C ARG A 594 -4.56 22.94 -1.71
N TRP A 595 -5.16 24.13 -1.79
CA TRP A 595 -6.59 24.30 -2.01
C TRP A 595 -7.00 23.81 -3.40
N ASP A 596 -6.20 24.07 -4.44
CA ASP A 596 -6.45 23.55 -5.80
C ASP A 596 -6.37 22.01 -5.88
N ASP A 597 -5.45 21.38 -5.16
CA ASP A 597 -5.39 19.91 -5.10
C ASP A 597 -6.52 19.31 -4.26
N ILE A 598 -6.98 19.99 -3.20
CA ILE A 598 -8.13 19.56 -2.39
C ILE A 598 -9.42 19.69 -3.19
N THR A 599 -9.66 20.83 -3.85
CA THR A 599 -10.83 21.04 -4.71
C THR A 599 -10.84 20.02 -5.84
N ASN A 600 -9.70 19.75 -6.47
CA ASN A 600 -9.58 18.69 -7.48
C ASN A 600 -9.74 17.25 -6.95
N THR A 601 -9.48 17.01 -5.65
CA THR A 601 -9.69 15.69 -5.03
C THR A 601 -11.14 15.49 -4.57
N PHE A 602 -11.81 16.57 -4.17
CA PHE A 602 -13.21 16.57 -3.76
C PHE A 602 -14.18 16.66 -4.94
N THR A 603 -13.78 17.28 -6.06
CA THR A 603 -14.53 17.20 -7.30
C THR A 603 -14.47 15.75 -7.78
N ARG A 604 -15.66 15.20 -8.05
CA ARG A 604 -15.87 13.84 -8.53
C ARG A 604 -15.25 13.75 -9.94
N LEU A 605 -13.94 13.51 -10.04
CA LEU A 605 -13.27 13.41 -11.35
C LEU A 605 -14.03 12.39 -12.19
N GLU A 606 -14.45 12.80 -13.38
CA GLU A 606 -15.00 11.88 -14.37
C GLU A 606 -13.90 10.89 -14.77
N ASP A 607 -14.15 9.63 -14.47
CA ASP A 607 -13.20 8.56 -14.74
C ASP A 607 -13.37 8.04 -16.17
N LEU A 608 -12.57 8.60 -17.09
CA LEU A 608 -12.57 8.21 -18.51
C LEU A 608 -11.87 6.86 -18.76
N SER A 609 -11.24 6.27 -17.74
CA SER A 609 -10.56 4.98 -17.88
C SER A 609 -11.51 3.81 -18.16
N GLY A 610 -12.79 3.94 -17.79
CA GLY A 610 -13.79 2.88 -17.93
C GLY A 610 -13.56 1.67 -17.01
N ARG A 611 -12.58 1.73 -16.09
CA ARG A 611 -12.22 0.65 -15.18
C ARG A 611 -12.93 0.78 -13.84
N ARG A 612 -13.82 -0.17 -13.55
CA ARG A 612 -14.49 -0.27 -12.23
C ARG A 612 -13.57 -0.93 -11.21
N THR A 613 -13.01 -0.12 -10.32
CA THR A 613 -12.22 -0.55 -9.15
C THR A 613 -13.12 -0.79 -7.92
N PRO A 614 -12.68 -1.60 -6.95
CA PRO A 614 -13.42 -1.83 -5.71
C PRO A 614 -13.78 -0.52 -4.98
N GLY A 615 -15.04 -0.44 -4.52
CA GLY A 615 -15.53 0.70 -3.73
C GLY A 615 -14.88 0.80 -2.35
N ALA A 616 -15.08 1.94 -1.68
CA ALA A 616 -14.39 2.30 -0.43
C ALA A 616 -14.51 1.23 0.67
N TRP A 617 -15.67 0.62 0.85
CA TRP A 617 -15.88 -0.42 1.87
C TRP A 617 -15.10 -1.71 1.58
N ARG A 618 -15.08 -2.15 0.31
CA ARG A 618 -14.27 -3.31 -0.09
C ARG A 618 -12.78 -3.01 0.07
N GLN A 619 -12.35 -1.80 -0.28
CA GLN A 619 -10.97 -1.36 -0.05
C GLN A 619 -10.62 -1.38 1.44
N PHE A 620 -11.48 -0.82 2.30
CA PHE A 620 -11.31 -0.85 3.76
C PHE A 620 -11.11 -2.27 4.28
N LYS A 621 -11.99 -3.22 3.93
CA LYS A 621 -11.89 -4.61 4.39
C LYS A 621 -10.56 -5.26 4.00
N MET A 622 -10.10 -5.02 2.77
CA MET A 622 -8.84 -5.59 2.29
C MET A 622 -7.62 -4.93 2.97
N ILE A 623 -7.64 -3.61 3.17
CA ILE A 623 -6.54 -2.89 3.85
C ILE A 623 -6.51 -3.31 5.31
N PHE A 624 -7.66 -3.40 5.97
CA PHE A 624 -7.78 -3.89 7.33
C PHE A 624 -7.15 -5.28 7.48
N MET A 625 -7.47 -6.21 6.57
CA MET A 625 -6.89 -7.55 6.59
C MET A 625 -5.36 -7.52 6.41
N ARG A 626 -4.85 -6.64 5.52
CA ARG A 626 -3.41 -6.45 5.31
C ARG A 626 -2.72 -5.88 6.56
N VAL A 627 -3.25 -4.81 7.12
CA VAL A 627 -2.69 -4.14 8.31
C VAL A 627 -2.74 -5.08 9.51
N ALA A 628 -3.85 -5.81 9.70
CA ALA A 628 -3.93 -6.83 10.74
C ALA A 628 -2.81 -7.89 10.55
N LEU A 629 -2.59 -8.37 9.33
CA LEU A 629 -1.49 -9.31 9.05
C LEU A 629 -0.11 -8.73 9.34
N GLN A 630 0.13 -7.48 8.96
CA GLN A 630 1.37 -6.75 9.28
C GLN A 630 1.57 -6.65 10.80
N ARG A 631 0.51 -6.31 11.55
CA ARG A 631 0.55 -6.26 13.02
C ARG A 631 0.83 -7.61 13.66
N PHE A 632 0.24 -8.69 13.17
CA PHE A 632 0.56 -10.03 13.66
C PHE A 632 2.03 -10.41 13.43
N ARG A 633 2.62 -10.03 12.29
CA ARG A 633 4.06 -10.25 12.03
C ARG A 633 4.97 -9.34 12.87
N GLU A 634 4.46 -8.19 13.31
CA GLU A 634 5.09 -7.27 14.26
C GLU A 634 4.80 -7.64 15.73
N ALA A 635 4.19 -8.78 16.02
CA ALA A 635 3.81 -9.18 17.38
C ALA A 635 4.99 -9.16 18.37
N ARG A 636 6.22 -9.37 17.88
CA ARG A 636 7.44 -9.27 18.70
C ARG A 636 7.64 -7.86 19.30
N LEU A 637 7.46 -6.81 18.50
CA LEU A 637 7.54 -5.43 18.96
C LEU A 637 6.38 -5.09 19.90
N GLN A 638 5.18 -5.60 19.62
CA GLN A 638 4.03 -5.41 20.50
C GLN A 638 4.23 -6.09 21.86
N THR A 639 4.85 -7.28 21.88
CA THR A 639 5.17 -8.01 23.10
C THR A 639 6.16 -7.23 23.97
N GLN A 640 7.16 -6.60 23.36
CA GLN A 640 8.10 -5.72 24.06
C GLN A 640 7.39 -4.50 24.65
N ASP A 641 6.52 -3.84 23.88
CA ASP A 641 5.74 -2.70 24.38
C ASP A 641 4.84 -3.10 25.58
N TYR A 642 4.21 -4.29 25.54
CA TYR A 642 3.44 -4.82 26.67
C TYR A 642 4.29 -5.15 27.89
N LEU A 643 5.47 -5.72 27.69
CA LEU A 643 6.41 -6.03 28.77
C LEU A 643 6.88 -4.75 29.47
N ILE A 644 7.23 -3.71 28.71
CA ILE A 644 7.62 -2.40 29.26
C ILE A 644 6.47 -1.79 30.06
N LEU A 645 5.24 -1.89 29.56
CA LEU A 645 4.05 -1.37 30.24
C LEU A 645 3.76 -2.12 31.54
N LEU A 646 3.94 -3.45 31.54
CA LEU A 646 3.79 -4.32 32.70
C LEU A 646 4.83 -3.97 33.79
N LEU A 647 6.11 -3.84 33.41
CA LEU A 647 7.19 -3.41 34.30
C LEU A 647 6.92 -2.02 34.87
N CYS A 648 6.50 -1.07 34.02
CA CYS A 648 6.17 0.28 34.45
C CYS A 648 5.02 0.30 35.48
N GLY A 649 3.96 -0.48 35.25
CA GLY A 649 2.86 -0.62 36.20
C GLY A 649 3.29 -1.19 37.55
N ALA A 650 4.20 -2.18 37.54
CA ALA A 650 4.77 -2.75 38.77
C ALA A 650 5.66 -1.74 39.51
N CYS A 651 6.56 -1.04 38.81
CA CYS A 651 7.43 -0.02 39.40
C CYS A 651 6.63 1.12 40.04
N LEU A 652 5.65 1.69 39.33
CA LEU A 652 4.81 2.77 39.88
C LEU A 652 3.94 2.28 41.05
N GLY A 653 3.42 1.06 40.96
CA GLY A 653 2.65 0.44 42.03
C GLY A 653 3.46 0.24 43.32
N LEU A 654 4.75 -0.10 43.21
CA LEU A 654 5.66 -0.28 44.35
C LEU A 654 6.15 1.06 44.94
N ILE A 655 6.51 2.02 44.08
CA ILE A 655 7.13 3.29 44.51
C ILE A 655 6.12 4.21 45.21
N THR A 656 4.85 4.15 44.82
CA THR A 656 3.84 5.13 45.25
C THR A 656 2.69 4.49 46.02
N PRO A 657 2.89 4.00 47.27
CA PRO A 657 1.78 3.41 48.04
C PRO A 657 0.62 4.40 48.16
N SER A 658 -0.62 3.89 48.08
CA SER A 658 -1.82 4.72 48.15
C SER A 658 -1.89 5.46 49.49
N LYS A 659 -1.81 6.80 49.46
CA LYS A 659 -2.06 7.63 50.64
C LYS A 659 -3.49 8.15 50.62
N ASP A 660 -4.23 7.84 51.68
CA ASP A 660 -5.62 8.27 51.87
C ASP A 660 -5.72 9.78 52.22
N SER A 661 -4.62 10.45 52.59
CA SER A 661 -4.60 11.88 52.92
C SER A 661 -4.76 12.79 51.70
N SER A 662 -4.09 12.48 50.58
CA SER A 662 -4.07 13.31 49.37
C SER A 662 -4.97 12.80 48.24
N LEU A 663 -5.96 11.95 48.54
CA LEU A 663 -6.81 11.25 47.55
C LEU A 663 -5.99 10.51 46.47
N SER A 664 -4.72 10.21 46.75
CA SER A 664 -3.75 9.64 45.81
C SER A 664 -3.55 10.46 44.52
N SER A 665 -3.76 11.78 44.54
CA SER A 665 -3.62 12.67 43.37
C SER A 665 -2.23 12.57 42.72
N ASN A 666 -1.17 12.60 43.52
CA ASN A 666 0.21 12.48 43.04
C ASN A 666 0.50 11.11 42.39
N ASN A 667 -0.16 10.04 42.83
CA ASN A 667 0.03 8.71 42.23
C ASN A 667 -0.54 8.73 40.80
N TYR A 668 -1.72 9.32 40.63
CA TYR A 668 -2.37 9.41 39.33
C TYR A 668 -1.67 10.38 38.37
N THR A 669 -0.98 11.43 38.86
CA THR A 669 -0.15 12.28 37.98
C THR A 669 1.02 11.48 37.37
N TYR A 670 1.72 10.67 38.17
CA TYR A 670 2.78 9.79 37.64
C TYR A 670 2.25 8.74 36.67
N VAL A 671 1.06 8.17 36.95
CA VAL A 671 0.37 7.24 36.05
C VAL A 671 0.05 7.90 34.71
N ILE A 672 -0.49 9.12 34.70
CA ILE A 672 -0.82 9.86 33.47
C ILE A 672 0.44 10.13 32.65
N ILE A 673 1.53 10.57 33.29
CA ILE A 673 2.81 10.82 32.60
C ILE A 673 3.32 9.54 31.95
N ALA A 674 3.49 8.47 32.73
CA ALA A 674 4.07 7.22 32.24
C ALA A 674 3.23 6.57 31.13
N LEU A 675 1.91 6.49 31.31
CA LEU A 675 1.02 5.93 30.30
C LEU A 675 0.99 6.77 29.03
N SER A 676 0.95 8.10 29.16
CA SER A 676 0.95 8.99 27.99
C SER A 676 2.24 8.81 27.19
N LEU A 677 3.40 8.84 27.84
CA LEU A 677 4.71 8.69 27.19
C LEU A 677 4.82 7.35 26.45
N LEU A 678 4.61 6.23 27.17
CA LEU A 678 4.76 4.89 26.59
C LEU A 678 3.75 4.64 25.46
N CYS A 679 2.51 5.13 25.60
CA CYS A 679 1.49 4.94 24.58
C CYS A 679 1.71 5.84 23.35
N MET A 680 2.16 7.10 23.51
CA MET A 680 2.46 7.97 22.37
C MET A 680 3.61 7.40 21.53
N VAL A 681 4.72 6.99 22.15
CA VAL A 681 5.88 6.45 21.44
C VAL A 681 5.50 5.21 20.63
N SER A 682 4.69 4.32 21.21
CA SER A 682 4.19 3.14 20.51
C SER A 682 3.23 3.51 19.36
N ALA A 683 2.36 4.50 19.55
CA ALA A 683 1.40 4.96 18.52
C ALA A 683 2.06 5.72 17.35
N LEU A 684 3.19 6.39 17.58
CA LEU A 684 3.94 7.08 16.52
C LEU A 684 4.36 6.14 15.38
N ARG A 685 4.69 4.88 15.71
CA ARG A 685 5.15 3.87 14.75
C ARG A 685 4.07 3.53 13.72
N THR A 686 2.78 3.72 14.02
CA THR A 686 1.66 3.33 13.15
C THR A 686 1.67 4.03 11.80
N PHE A 687 1.90 5.35 11.77
CA PHE A 687 1.87 6.13 10.54
C PHE A 687 3.26 6.57 10.06
N SER A 688 4.26 6.63 10.93
CA SER A 688 5.60 7.14 10.57
C SER A 688 6.38 6.23 9.62
N ILE A 689 6.29 4.91 9.78
CA ILE A 689 7.09 3.94 9.01
C ILE A 689 6.55 3.75 7.58
N ASP A 690 5.23 3.77 7.42
CA ASP A 690 4.57 3.42 6.16
C ASP A 690 4.23 4.64 5.28
N LYS A 691 4.80 5.82 5.57
CA LYS A 691 4.45 7.06 4.84
C LYS A 691 4.72 6.92 3.35
N LEU A 692 5.90 6.43 2.98
CA LEU A 692 6.31 6.31 1.58
C LEU A 692 5.39 5.34 0.81
N GLN A 693 5.06 4.19 1.41
CA GLN A 693 4.13 3.23 0.84
C GLN A 693 2.73 3.82 0.69
N TYR A 694 2.24 4.55 1.70
CA TYR A 694 0.95 5.24 1.64
C TYR A 694 0.90 6.26 0.49
N TRP A 695 1.93 7.10 0.34
CA TRP A 695 1.97 8.10 -0.73
C TRP A 695 1.95 7.46 -2.11
N ARG A 696 2.72 6.38 -2.29
CA ARG A 696 2.69 5.59 -3.51
C ARG A 696 1.30 5.02 -3.79
N GLU A 697 0.70 4.35 -2.82
CA GLU A 697 -0.61 3.70 -2.94
C GLU A 697 -1.75 4.69 -3.21
N SER A 698 -1.72 5.85 -2.54
CA SER A 698 -2.64 6.98 -2.77
C SER A 698 -2.45 7.58 -4.17
N ALA A 699 -1.20 7.69 -4.63
CA ALA A 699 -0.88 8.07 -6.01
C ALA A 699 -1.29 7.01 -7.04
N SER A 700 -1.55 5.77 -6.63
CA SER A 700 -2.10 4.70 -7.47
C SER A 700 -3.63 4.61 -7.43
N GLY A 701 -4.30 5.42 -6.58
CA GLY A 701 -5.77 5.54 -6.54
C GLY A 701 -6.45 4.82 -5.36
N ILE A 702 -5.70 4.40 -4.34
CA ILE A 702 -6.29 3.87 -3.10
C ILE A 702 -6.99 5.01 -2.32
N ASN A 703 -8.17 4.72 -1.77
CA ASN A 703 -8.92 5.69 -0.98
C ASN A 703 -8.21 5.98 0.35
N ARG A 704 -7.88 7.26 0.57
CA ARG A 704 -7.15 7.76 1.74
C ARG A 704 -7.92 7.55 3.05
N VAL A 705 -9.24 7.75 3.03
CA VAL A 705 -10.11 7.58 4.21
C VAL A 705 -10.20 6.11 4.61
N ALA A 706 -10.35 5.21 3.62
CA ALA A 706 -10.38 3.77 3.86
C ALA A 706 -9.06 3.27 4.48
N TYR A 707 -7.92 3.81 4.04
CA TYR A 707 -6.62 3.49 4.61
C TYR A 707 -6.49 3.95 6.06
N PHE A 708 -6.86 5.20 6.36
CA PHE A 708 -6.81 5.74 7.73
C PHE A 708 -7.70 4.95 8.68
N LEU A 709 -8.97 4.72 8.30
CA LEU A 709 -9.93 3.97 9.10
C LEU A 709 -9.44 2.53 9.36
N ALA A 710 -8.86 1.88 8.35
CA ALA A 710 -8.33 0.52 8.50
C ALA A 710 -7.16 0.45 9.49
N LYS A 711 -6.26 1.43 9.49
CA LYS A 711 -5.17 1.49 10.47
C LYS A 711 -5.68 1.81 11.88
N ASP A 712 -6.54 2.82 11.99
CA ASP A 712 -7.11 3.24 13.26
C ASP A 712 -7.90 2.09 13.93
N THR A 713 -8.74 1.37 13.19
CA THR A 713 -9.49 0.21 13.71
C THR A 713 -8.59 -0.94 14.21
N VAL A 714 -7.45 -1.19 13.56
CA VAL A 714 -6.49 -2.20 14.05
C VAL A 714 -5.80 -1.71 15.32
N ASP A 715 -5.44 -0.43 15.40
CA ASP A 715 -4.81 0.14 16.58
C ASP A 715 -5.77 0.22 17.78
N HIS A 716 -7.08 0.32 17.58
CA HIS A 716 -8.07 0.26 18.66
C HIS A 716 -7.99 -1.02 19.49
N PHE A 717 -7.64 -2.17 18.89
CA PHE A 717 -7.40 -3.39 19.66
C PHE A 717 -6.28 -3.20 20.69
N ASN A 718 -5.19 -2.54 20.30
CA ASN A 718 -4.09 -2.23 21.21
C ASN A 718 -4.48 -1.17 22.25
N THR A 719 -5.32 -0.20 21.88
CA THR A 719 -5.87 0.82 22.81
C THR A 719 -6.70 0.19 23.92
N VAL A 720 -7.35 -0.95 23.68
CA VAL A 720 -8.12 -1.69 24.70
C VAL A 720 -7.23 -2.61 25.54
N ILE A 721 -6.22 -3.26 24.94
CA ILE A 721 -5.35 -4.24 25.61
C ILE A 721 -4.31 -3.56 26.52
N LYS A 722 -3.65 -2.48 26.06
CA LYS A 722 -2.64 -1.75 26.84
C LYS A 722 -3.12 -1.36 28.25
N PRO A 723 -4.29 -0.71 28.43
CA PRO A 723 -4.77 -0.38 29.76
C PRO A 723 -5.00 -1.59 30.65
N VAL A 724 -5.44 -2.74 30.12
CA VAL A 724 -5.59 -3.98 30.90
C VAL A 724 -4.24 -4.43 31.45
N VAL A 725 -3.21 -4.46 30.59
CA VAL A 725 -1.85 -4.89 30.98
C VAL A 725 -1.28 -3.98 32.06
N PHE A 726 -1.37 -2.65 31.89
CA PHE A 726 -0.89 -1.70 32.89
C PHE A 726 -1.65 -1.81 34.22
N MET A 727 -2.99 -1.78 34.16
CA MET A 727 -3.85 -1.78 35.34
C MET A 727 -3.78 -3.10 36.10
N SER A 728 -3.54 -4.22 35.41
CA SER A 728 -3.31 -5.50 36.07
C SER A 728 -2.20 -5.36 37.12
N MET A 729 -1.05 -4.78 36.77
CA MET A 729 0.05 -4.61 37.71
C MET A 729 -0.17 -3.48 38.70
N PHE A 730 -0.54 -2.31 38.19
CA PHE A 730 -0.69 -1.13 39.04
C PHE A 730 -1.69 -1.36 40.17
N TYR A 731 -2.81 -2.03 39.90
CA TYR A 731 -3.86 -2.29 40.89
C TYR A 731 -3.43 -3.31 41.95
N PHE A 732 -2.67 -4.35 41.59
CA PHE A 732 -2.19 -5.35 42.55
C PHE A 732 -1.19 -4.77 43.56
N PHE A 733 -0.30 -3.86 43.13
CA PHE A 733 0.73 -3.28 44.00
C PHE A 733 0.26 -2.03 44.75
N ASN A 734 -0.48 -1.14 44.09
CA ASN A 734 -0.92 0.13 44.70
C ASN A 734 -2.16 -0.04 45.59
N ASN A 735 -3.02 -1.02 45.27
CA ASN A 735 -4.31 -1.31 45.93
C ASN A 735 -5.20 -0.05 46.14
N PRO A 736 -5.50 0.73 45.07
CA PRO A 736 -6.30 1.94 45.18
C PRO A 736 -7.72 1.64 45.69
N ARG A 737 -8.42 2.66 46.18
CA ARG A 737 -9.78 2.51 46.74
C ARG A 737 -10.85 2.51 45.65
N SER A 738 -10.60 3.15 44.50
CA SER A 738 -11.46 3.11 43.30
C SER A 738 -11.54 1.71 42.71
N SER A 739 -12.65 1.40 42.03
CA SER A 739 -12.81 0.09 41.40
C SER A 739 -11.91 -0.08 40.18
N PHE A 740 -11.51 -1.32 39.88
CA PHE A 740 -10.74 -1.66 38.69
C PHE A 740 -11.42 -1.17 37.39
N VAL A 741 -12.74 -1.34 37.28
CA VAL A 741 -13.52 -0.97 36.10
C VAL A 741 -13.55 0.54 35.88
N GLU A 742 -13.78 1.34 36.94
CA GLU A 742 -13.79 2.81 36.83
C GLU A 742 -12.43 3.34 36.37
N ASN A 743 -11.33 2.87 36.97
CA ASN A 743 -9.99 3.26 36.55
C ASN A 743 -9.70 2.81 35.11
N TYR A 744 -10.08 1.57 34.75
CA TYR A 744 -9.88 1.04 33.40
C TYR A 744 -10.57 1.88 32.32
N VAL A 745 -11.81 2.32 32.56
CA VAL A 745 -12.55 3.19 31.62
C VAL A 745 -11.85 4.55 31.45
N VAL A 746 -11.36 5.15 32.55
CA VAL A 746 -10.57 6.39 32.49
C VAL A 746 -9.27 6.17 31.71
N THR A 747 -8.59 5.04 31.93
CA THR A 747 -7.35 4.73 31.22
C THR A 747 -7.56 4.50 29.72
N ILE A 748 -8.65 3.85 29.31
CA ILE A 748 -9.01 3.73 27.88
C ILE A 748 -9.23 5.10 27.27
N ALA A 749 -10.03 5.96 27.90
CA ALA A 749 -10.32 7.30 27.40
C ALA A 749 -9.03 8.13 27.25
N LEU A 750 -8.12 8.05 28.23
CA LEU A 750 -6.80 8.66 28.17
C LEU A 750 -5.98 8.15 26.99
N ILE A 751 -5.80 6.83 26.86
CA ILE A 751 -4.98 6.24 25.79
C ILE A 751 -5.61 6.53 24.42
N TYR A 752 -6.93 6.52 24.30
CA TYR A 752 -7.64 6.91 23.09
C TYR A 752 -7.31 8.36 22.68
N CYS A 753 -7.31 9.31 23.61
CA CYS A 753 -6.94 10.70 23.31
C CYS A 753 -5.46 10.82 22.90
N VAL A 754 -4.57 10.22 23.69
CA VAL A 754 -3.12 10.25 23.52
C VAL A 754 -2.68 9.67 22.18
N THR A 755 -3.27 8.55 21.76
CA THR A 755 -3.01 7.90 20.46
C THR A 755 -3.45 8.79 19.29
N GLY A 756 -4.58 9.49 19.42
CA GLY A 756 -5.04 10.45 18.40
C GLY A 756 -4.08 11.62 18.21
N ILE A 757 -3.55 12.18 19.30
CA ILE A 757 -2.53 13.24 19.26
C ILE A 757 -1.23 12.73 18.63
N ALA A 758 -0.81 11.51 18.99
CA ALA A 758 0.38 10.90 18.41
C ALA A 758 0.25 10.71 16.88
N TYR A 759 -0.93 10.41 16.35
CA TYR A 759 -1.14 10.33 14.90
C TYR A 759 -0.90 11.66 14.18
N ILE A 760 -1.30 12.78 14.79
CA ILE A 760 -1.03 14.12 14.23
C ILE A 760 0.49 14.27 14.03
N PHE A 761 1.28 14.04 15.08
CA PHE A 761 2.74 14.17 15.00
C PHE A 761 3.38 13.16 14.07
N ALA A 762 2.91 11.92 14.10
CA ALA A 762 3.39 10.88 13.22
C ALA A 762 3.21 11.25 11.74
N ILE A 763 2.15 11.97 11.39
CA ILE A 763 1.86 12.39 10.01
C ILE A 763 2.61 13.67 9.64
N THR A 764 2.58 14.70 10.50
CA THR A 764 3.09 16.04 10.18
C THR A 764 4.61 16.17 10.22
N PHE A 765 5.27 15.40 11.09
CA PHE A 765 6.71 15.48 11.32
C PHE A 765 7.41 14.19 10.89
N ASP A 766 8.71 14.30 10.63
CA ASP A 766 9.57 13.13 10.46
C ASP A 766 9.78 12.38 11.79
N SER A 767 10.25 11.14 11.70
CA SER A 767 10.32 10.23 12.84
C SER A 767 11.11 10.79 14.04
N GLY A 768 12.23 11.48 13.79
CA GLY A 768 13.05 12.09 14.85
C GLY A 768 12.32 13.19 15.63
N PRO A 769 11.93 14.31 14.98
CA PRO A 769 11.18 15.38 15.66
C PRO A 769 9.85 14.92 16.26
N ALA A 770 9.15 13.98 15.63
CA ALA A 770 7.90 13.43 16.17
C ALA A 770 8.11 12.71 17.52
N GLN A 771 9.20 11.96 17.67
CA GLN A 771 9.55 11.30 18.93
C GLN A 771 9.84 12.32 20.05
N LEU A 772 10.58 13.39 19.77
CA LEU A 772 10.84 14.46 20.75
C LEU A 772 9.53 15.08 21.25
N TRP A 773 8.63 15.48 20.34
CA TRP A 773 7.33 16.04 20.69
C TRP A 773 6.46 15.09 21.52
N SER A 774 6.52 13.78 21.25
CA SER A 774 5.79 12.78 22.02
C SER A 774 6.26 12.63 23.47
N VAL A 775 7.49 13.02 23.77
CA VAL A 775 8.05 12.99 25.12
C VAL A 775 7.78 14.31 25.85
N PHE A 776 8.03 15.44 25.20
CA PHE A 776 7.86 16.75 25.84
C PHE A 776 6.40 17.08 26.14
N LEU A 777 5.48 16.78 25.23
CA LEU A 777 4.10 17.22 25.35
C LEU A 777 3.39 16.63 26.58
N PRO A 778 3.45 15.31 26.87
CA PRO A 778 2.84 14.76 28.09
C PRO A 778 3.38 15.37 29.38
N ILE A 779 4.68 15.64 29.46
CA ILE A 779 5.32 16.23 30.64
C ILE A 779 4.85 17.68 30.82
N ILE A 780 4.87 18.48 29.76
CA ILE A 780 4.44 19.88 29.82
C ILE A 780 2.94 19.96 30.17
N PHE A 781 2.11 19.12 29.55
CA PHE A 781 0.67 19.14 29.77
C PHE A 781 0.27 18.71 31.18
N THR A 782 0.98 17.74 31.76
CA THR A 782 0.75 17.31 33.15
C THR A 782 1.26 18.35 34.17
N LEU A 783 2.38 19.02 33.90
CA LEU A 783 2.85 20.13 34.72
C LEU A 783 1.87 21.31 34.72
N ILE A 784 1.34 21.67 33.56
CA ILE A 784 0.31 22.72 33.43
C ILE A 784 -0.97 22.31 34.13
N ALA A 785 -1.38 21.03 34.03
CA ALA A 785 -2.58 20.51 34.67
C ALA A 785 -2.48 20.48 36.21
N THR A 786 -1.27 20.44 36.77
CA THR A 786 -1.05 20.37 38.22
C THR A 786 -0.90 21.77 38.86
N LYS A 787 -0.55 22.80 38.08
CA LYS A 787 -0.43 24.18 38.58
C LYS A 787 -1.81 24.81 38.81
N ARG A 788 -1.98 25.46 39.95
CA ARG A 788 -3.25 26.09 40.38
C ARG A 788 -3.35 27.55 39.93
N ASP A 789 -2.28 28.32 40.07
CA ASP A 789 -2.26 29.74 39.73
C ASP A 789 -1.55 29.95 38.38
N LEU A 790 -2.35 30.17 37.34
CA LEU A 790 -1.85 30.46 36.00
C LEU A 790 -2.45 31.76 35.45
N PRO A 791 -1.65 32.61 34.77
CA PRO A 791 -2.13 33.84 34.15
C PRO A 791 -3.13 33.53 33.04
N GLY A 792 -4.07 34.45 32.76
CA GLY A 792 -5.34 34.20 32.06
C GLY A 792 -5.31 33.29 30.82
N PHE A 793 -4.34 33.45 29.91
CA PHE A 793 -4.22 32.58 28.72
C PHE A 793 -3.96 31.10 29.08
N LEU A 794 -3.12 30.85 30.08
CA LEU A 794 -2.81 29.49 30.53
C LEU A 794 -3.98 28.84 31.28
N SER A 795 -4.86 29.63 31.90
CA SER A 795 -6.10 29.14 32.51
C SER A 795 -7.07 28.58 31.47
N TYR A 796 -7.22 29.26 30.32
CA TYR A 796 -8.01 28.72 29.20
C TYR A 796 -7.36 27.46 28.61
N LEU A 797 -6.03 27.46 28.46
CA LEU A 797 -5.29 26.33 27.91
C LEU A 797 -5.45 25.06 28.76
N GLN A 798 -5.58 25.17 30.09
CA GLN A 798 -5.82 24.03 30.97
C GLN A 798 -7.08 23.24 30.61
N TYR A 799 -8.15 23.90 30.15
CA TYR A 799 -9.40 23.22 29.75
C TYR A 799 -9.26 22.49 28.41
N LEU A 800 -8.27 22.86 27.59
CA LEU A 800 -7.96 22.18 26.33
C LEU A 800 -7.00 20.99 26.52
N ILE A 801 -6.38 20.85 27.69
CA ILE A 801 -5.38 19.83 27.98
C ILE A 801 -6.05 18.54 28.49
N TYR A 802 -5.80 17.42 27.81
CA TYR A 802 -6.34 16.11 28.20
C TYR A 802 -5.88 15.65 29.59
N ALA A 803 -4.67 16.03 30.03
CA ALA A 803 -4.10 15.60 31.31
C ALA A 803 -4.91 16.09 32.52
N ARG A 804 -5.53 17.29 32.43
CA ARG A 804 -6.40 17.84 33.48
C ARG A 804 -7.66 16.98 33.65
N TRP A 805 -8.38 16.74 32.55
CA TRP A 805 -9.60 15.94 32.54
C TRP A 805 -9.35 14.48 32.97
N ALA A 806 -8.20 13.92 32.60
CA ALA A 806 -7.80 12.58 33.05
C ALA A 806 -7.51 12.55 34.56
N LEU A 807 -6.78 13.54 35.09
CA LEU A 807 -6.47 13.64 36.52
C LEU A 807 -7.74 13.80 37.35
N GLU A 808 -8.62 14.71 36.94
CA GLU A 808 -9.92 14.93 37.55
C GLU A 808 -10.76 13.64 37.57
N ALA A 809 -10.83 12.92 36.45
CA ALA A 809 -11.57 11.65 36.37
C ALA A 809 -11.03 10.57 37.30
N TYR A 810 -9.71 10.40 37.42
CA TYR A 810 -9.09 9.47 38.37
C TYR A 810 -9.35 9.84 39.82
N VAL A 811 -9.20 11.13 40.16
CA VAL A 811 -9.42 11.63 41.52
C VAL A 811 -10.89 11.50 41.92
N ILE A 812 -11.83 11.83 41.04
CA ILE A 812 -13.28 11.67 41.29
C ILE A 812 -13.64 10.18 41.44
N ALA A 813 -13.09 9.29 40.60
CA ALA A 813 -13.32 7.85 40.72
C ALA A 813 -12.90 7.32 42.10
N ASN A 814 -11.79 7.83 42.65
CA ASN A 814 -11.34 7.50 44.00
C ASN A 814 -12.23 8.15 45.08
N ALA A 815 -12.58 9.43 44.89
CA ALA A 815 -13.38 10.21 45.83
C ALA A 815 -14.78 9.60 46.05
N ARG A 816 -15.45 9.10 45.01
CA ARG A 816 -16.79 8.47 45.10
C ARG A 816 -16.86 7.24 46.00
N LYS A 817 -15.73 6.60 46.34
CA LYS A 817 -15.68 5.45 47.24
C LYS A 817 -15.54 5.85 48.71
N TYR A 818 -15.35 7.13 49.01
CA TYR A 818 -15.42 7.67 50.37
C TYR A 818 -16.87 8.01 50.72
N ASN A 819 -17.32 7.58 51.90
CA ASN A 819 -18.69 7.79 52.37
C ASN A 819 -18.70 8.70 53.60
N GLY A 820 -19.74 9.54 53.73
CA GLY A 820 -20.03 10.33 54.93
C GLY A 820 -18.97 11.40 55.22
N VAL A 821 -18.58 11.51 56.49
CA VAL A 821 -17.65 12.54 57.01
C VAL A 821 -16.30 12.53 56.28
N TRP A 822 -15.85 11.39 55.78
CA TRP A 822 -14.58 11.25 55.07
C TRP A 822 -14.51 11.97 53.72
N LEU A 823 -15.65 12.09 53.03
CA LEU A 823 -15.75 12.83 51.78
C LEU A 823 -15.83 14.34 52.06
N ILE A 824 -16.64 14.71 53.06
CA ILE A 824 -16.91 16.10 53.47
C ILE A 824 -15.62 16.82 53.90
N THR A 825 -14.78 16.19 54.73
CA THR A 825 -13.52 16.80 55.22
C THR A 825 -12.44 16.97 54.15
N ARG A 826 -12.62 16.34 52.98
CA ARG A 826 -11.70 16.44 51.83
C ARG A 826 -12.32 17.15 50.64
N CYS A 827 -13.56 17.65 50.78
CA CYS A 827 -14.21 18.47 49.77
C CYS A 827 -13.41 19.77 49.51
N GLU A 828 -12.67 20.29 50.50
CA GLU A 828 -11.80 21.46 50.30
C GLU A 828 -10.64 21.18 49.34
N ILE A 829 -10.05 19.97 49.38
CA ILE A 829 -8.99 19.57 48.44
C ILE A 829 -9.55 19.44 47.02
N LEU A 830 -10.79 18.96 46.88
CA LEU A 830 -11.49 18.86 45.60
C LEU A 830 -11.89 20.25 45.08
N TYR A 831 -12.45 21.10 45.94
CA TYR A 831 -12.87 22.46 45.61
C TYR A 831 -11.67 23.36 45.29
N GLY A 832 -10.58 23.27 46.04
CA GLY A 832 -9.31 23.95 45.78
C GLY A 832 -8.59 23.46 44.51
N ALA A 833 -8.95 22.28 44.00
CA ALA A 833 -8.53 21.79 42.68
C ALA A 833 -9.55 22.11 41.56
N GLY A 834 -10.72 22.65 41.91
CA GLY A 834 -11.82 22.93 40.98
C GLY A 834 -12.50 21.66 40.43
N TYR A 835 -12.52 20.56 41.19
CA TYR A 835 -13.07 19.27 40.77
C TYR A 835 -14.44 19.01 41.41
N ASP A 836 -15.44 18.70 40.58
CA ASP A 836 -16.79 18.38 41.03
C ASP A 836 -17.11 16.89 40.88
N LEU A 837 -17.68 16.30 41.94
CA LEU A 837 -17.99 14.86 41.98
C LEU A 837 -19.03 14.40 40.93
N ASN A 838 -19.87 15.32 40.46
CA ASN A 838 -20.90 15.05 39.46
C ASN A 838 -20.34 15.01 38.03
N HIS A 839 -19.15 15.60 37.80
CA HIS A 839 -18.59 15.75 36.46
C HIS A 839 -17.85 14.51 35.93
N TRP A 840 -17.80 13.38 36.65
CA TRP A 840 -17.07 12.19 36.17
C TRP A 840 -17.45 11.74 34.75
N ALA A 841 -18.75 11.72 34.42
CA ALA A 841 -19.22 11.36 33.07
C ALA A 841 -18.86 12.44 32.04
N LEU A 842 -18.89 13.72 32.44
CA LEU A 842 -18.47 14.85 31.62
C LEU A 842 -16.98 14.73 31.29
N CYS A 843 -16.11 14.50 32.27
CA CYS A 843 -14.67 14.33 32.05
C CYS A 843 -14.37 13.21 31.04
N LEU A 844 -15.06 12.07 31.15
CA LEU A 844 -14.93 10.97 30.19
C LEU A 844 -15.41 11.38 28.79
N SER A 845 -16.56 12.03 28.68
CA SER A 845 -17.09 12.49 27.39
C SER A 845 -16.15 13.48 26.70
N VAL A 846 -15.56 14.41 27.45
CA VAL A 846 -14.59 15.39 26.93
C VAL A 846 -13.33 14.69 26.43
N LEU A 847 -12.79 13.71 27.17
CA LEU A 847 -11.62 12.93 26.72
C LEU A 847 -11.90 12.19 25.41
N PHE A 848 -13.07 11.56 25.27
CA PHE A 848 -13.46 10.89 24.03
C PHE A 848 -13.64 11.88 22.87
N ILE A 849 -14.28 13.02 23.11
CA ILE A 849 -14.45 14.07 22.09
C ILE A 849 -13.09 14.60 21.65
N MET A 850 -12.18 14.89 22.58
CA MET A 850 -10.82 15.34 22.26
C MET A 850 -10.04 14.29 21.46
N GLY A 851 -10.18 13.01 21.81
CA GLY A 851 -9.58 11.92 21.03
C GLY A 851 -10.16 11.73 19.64
N PHE A 852 -11.46 11.99 19.46
CA PHE A 852 -12.13 11.99 18.16
C PHE A 852 -11.70 13.19 17.31
N LEU A 853 -11.70 14.39 17.88
CA LEU A 853 -11.23 15.61 17.22
C LEU A 853 -9.77 15.48 16.77
N ALA A 854 -8.89 14.94 17.63
CA ALA A 854 -7.50 14.68 17.27
C ALA A 854 -7.37 13.72 16.07
N ARG A 855 -8.23 12.69 15.99
CA ARG A 855 -8.28 11.78 14.82
C ARG A 855 -8.80 12.46 13.57
N CYS A 856 -9.85 13.27 13.66
CA CYS A 856 -10.34 14.07 12.53
C CYS A 856 -9.26 15.03 12.02
N ILE A 857 -8.55 15.70 12.91
CA ILE A 857 -7.39 16.54 12.57
C ILE A 857 -6.31 15.70 11.91
N SER A 858 -6.00 14.51 12.43
CA SER A 858 -4.99 13.64 11.84
C SER A 858 -5.36 13.15 10.43
N LEU A 859 -6.64 12.83 10.18
CA LEU A 859 -7.16 12.49 8.85
C LEU A 859 -7.04 13.68 7.90
N LEU A 860 -7.40 14.87 8.37
CA LEU A 860 -7.25 16.11 7.62
C LEU A 860 -5.77 16.41 7.33
N CYS A 861 -4.87 16.24 8.29
CA CYS A 861 -3.42 16.32 8.07
C CYS A 861 -2.96 15.27 7.05
N LEU A 862 -3.44 14.03 7.09
CA LEU A 862 -3.08 12.98 6.13
C LEU A 862 -3.56 13.30 4.71
N MET A 863 -4.72 13.93 4.59
CA MET A 863 -5.26 14.35 3.30
C MET A 863 -4.46 15.48 2.70
N ILE A 864 -3.89 16.36 3.53
CA ILE A 864 -3.35 17.62 3.05
C ILE A 864 -1.81 17.72 3.09
N CYS A 865 -1.12 17.08 4.02
CA CYS A 865 0.34 17.08 4.08
C CYS A 865 0.92 16.29 2.89
N ASN A 866 1.16 16.89 1.73
CA ASN A 866 1.70 16.19 0.55
C ASN A 866 3.24 16.23 0.47
N ARG A 867 3.83 15.15 -0.08
CA ARG A 867 5.22 14.79 -0.54
C ARG A 867 6.47 15.67 -0.27
N LYS A 868 6.38 16.99 -0.05
CA LYS A 868 7.55 17.90 -0.09
C LYS A 868 8.50 17.84 1.10
N ARG A 869 8.12 17.23 2.24
CA ARG A 869 8.97 17.27 3.45
C ARG A 869 9.94 16.09 3.61
N GLN A 870 9.91 15.08 2.73
CA GLN A 870 10.62 13.80 2.98
C GLN A 870 11.62 13.37 1.90
N GLN A 871 11.90 14.22 0.91
CA GLN A 871 13.05 14.05 0.01
C GLN A 871 14.10 15.09 0.34
#